data_AF-A0A851EES5-F1
#
_entry.id   AF-A0A851EES5-F1
#
_cell.length_a   1.000
_cell.length_b   1.000
_cell.length_c   1.000
_cell.angle_alpha   90.00
_cell.angle_beta   90.00
_cell.angle_gamma   90.00
#
_symmetry.space_group_name_H-M   'P 1'
#
loop_
_entity.id
_entity.type
_entity.pdbx_description
1 polymer ?
#
loop_
_entity_poly.entity_id
_entity_poly.type
_entity_poly.pdbx_seq_one_letter_code
_entity_poly.pdbx_strand_id
1 'polypeptide(L)'
;GSEGPGVSVSEERQSPAESSAVTVIYNPYASLSIEQQRQKLPVFKLRNHILYLVENYQTLVIIGETGCGKSTQIPQYLAEAGWTAEGRVVGVTQPRRVAAVSVAGRVADERGAVLGHEVGYCIRFDDCTDPQATRIKFLTDGMLVREMMADPLLTRYSVLMLDEAHERTLYTDIAIGLLKKVQKKRGDLRLIVASATLDAEKFRDFFNQNDTGDPSKDTSVILTVEGRTFPVDIFYLQSPVPDYIKSTVETTMKIHQMENDGDILAFLTGQEEVETVVSMLIEQARALARTGMKKHLRVLPMYAGLPSPEQLKVFERVPHTVRKVIVATNIAETSITVHGISFVIDCGFVKLRAYNPKTAIECLVVVPVSKASANQRAGRAGRSRSGKCYRLYTEEDFEKLPKCTVPEMQRSNLAPVILQLKALGIDNVLRFPFLSPPPAQSMVQALELLYALGGLDMHCRLTEPLGMRIAEFPLNPMFAKMLLESGNFGCSQEILTIAAMMQIQNIFVIPPNQKIQAARQHRKFAVEEGDHLTMLNVYEAFVKHSKSSQWCQEHFLNYKGLIRACVVREQLKKLLVRFKVPKKSSEGDPDPVLRCIVSGFFANAAKFHSTGAYRTIRDDHELHIHPSSVLYAEKPPRWVVYNEVIQTAKYYMRDVTAVESSWLLELAPHFYQQGTHLSLKAKRAKVDDH
;
A
#
# COMPACT_ATOMS: atom_id res chain seq x y z
N GLY A 1 63.04 -25.10 -5.83
CA GLY A 1 61.85 -24.43 -6.39
C GLY A 1 60.74 -24.45 -5.36
N SER A 2 59.76 -23.55 -5.34
CA SER A 2 58.96 -23.03 -6.50
C SER A 2 58.32 -24.15 -7.31
N GLU A 3 57.01 -24.22 -7.60
CA GLU A 3 55.78 -23.46 -7.22
C GLU A 3 54.56 -24.43 -7.41
N GLY A 4 53.30 -24.18 -7.01
CA GLY A 4 52.61 -23.04 -6.38
C GLY A 4 51.22 -23.49 -5.81
N PRO A 5 50.33 -22.58 -5.31
CA PRO A 5 49.27 -22.98 -4.38
C PRO A 5 47.82 -23.06 -4.91
N GLY A 6 47.12 -24.12 -4.49
CA GLY A 6 45.75 -24.15 -3.93
C GLY A 6 44.57 -23.39 -4.56
N VAL A 7 43.53 -24.14 -4.96
CA VAL A 7 42.12 -23.73 -4.86
C VAL A 7 41.28 -24.91 -4.33
N SER A 8 40.87 -24.86 -3.07
CA SER A 8 39.90 -25.81 -2.50
C SER A 8 38.51 -25.18 -2.49
N VAL A 9 37.63 -25.62 -3.41
CA VAL A 9 36.22 -25.22 -3.42
C VAL A 9 35.48 -26.02 -2.34
N SER A 10 35.26 -25.39 -1.18
CA SER A 10 34.35 -25.94 -0.17
C SER A 10 32.92 -25.51 -0.49
N GLU A 11 32.09 -26.45 -0.92
CA GLU A 11 30.66 -26.25 -1.10
C GLU A 11 29.97 -26.00 0.26
N GLU A 12 29.76 -24.73 0.62
CA GLU A 12 28.86 -24.39 1.71
C GLU A 12 27.42 -24.72 1.31
N ARG A 13 26.92 -25.84 1.85
CA ARG A 13 25.52 -26.24 1.77
C ARG A 13 24.64 -25.11 2.30
N GLN A 14 23.86 -24.49 1.41
CA GLN A 14 22.81 -23.57 1.77
C GLN A 14 21.85 -24.26 2.76
N SER A 15 21.79 -23.75 3.99
CA SER A 15 20.82 -24.23 4.97
C SER A 15 19.42 -23.72 4.57
N PRO A 16 18.35 -24.54 4.58
CA PRO A 16 17.01 -24.08 4.23
C PRO A 16 16.43 -23.03 5.22
N ALA A 17 17.06 -22.89 6.39
CA ALA A 17 16.51 -22.24 7.58
C ALA A 17 16.39 -20.71 7.51
N GLU A 18 17.09 -20.02 6.62
CA GLU A 18 17.03 -18.54 6.51
C GLU A 18 15.97 -18.02 5.53
N SER A 19 15.30 -18.93 4.80
CA SER A 19 14.26 -18.59 3.82
C SER A 19 12.89 -18.28 4.45
N SER A 20 12.62 -18.81 5.65
CA SER A 20 11.40 -18.54 6.40
C SER A 20 11.58 -17.30 7.27
N ALA A 21 11.10 -16.15 6.78
CA ALA A 21 10.76 -15.06 7.67
C ALA A 21 9.59 -15.51 8.58
N VAL A 22 9.92 -16.15 9.71
CA VAL A 22 8.96 -16.59 10.72
C VAL A 22 8.15 -15.38 11.13
N THR A 23 6.94 -15.29 10.58
CA THR A 23 6.04 -14.20 10.86
C THR A 23 5.50 -14.49 12.24
N VAL A 24 6.00 -13.79 13.26
CA VAL A 24 5.64 -14.03 14.66
C VAL A 24 4.22 -13.57 14.90
N ILE A 25 3.27 -14.44 14.55
CA ILE A 25 1.85 -14.23 14.77
C ILE A 25 1.59 -14.61 16.22
N TYR A 26 1.64 -13.59 17.07
CA TYR A 26 1.41 -13.75 18.50
C TYR A 26 0.07 -14.46 18.71
N ASN A 27 0.13 -15.51 19.53
CA ASN A 27 -0.99 -16.36 19.82
C ASN A 27 -1.15 -16.45 21.36
N PRO A 28 -2.17 -15.78 21.96
CA PRO A 28 -2.37 -15.82 23.42
C PRO A 28 -2.68 -17.23 23.92
N TYR A 29 -3.09 -18.13 23.03
CA TYR A 29 -3.45 -19.51 23.30
C TYR A 29 -2.41 -20.51 22.81
N ALA A 30 -1.15 -20.11 22.58
CA ALA A 30 -0.09 -20.99 22.07
C ALA A 30 0.20 -22.22 22.94
N SER A 31 -0.15 -22.18 24.23
CA SER A 31 -0.07 -23.33 25.15
C SER A 31 -1.24 -24.32 25.05
N LEU A 32 -2.30 -23.98 24.30
CA LEU A 32 -3.44 -24.85 23.99
C LEU A 32 -3.23 -25.51 22.63
N SER A 33 -3.83 -26.68 22.41
CA SER A 33 -3.85 -27.31 21.09
C SER A 33 -4.52 -26.39 20.07
N ILE A 34 -4.07 -26.40 18.81
CA ILE A 34 -4.58 -25.52 17.74
C ILE A 34 -6.11 -25.53 17.69
N GLU A 35 -6.73 -26.70 17.83
CA GLU A 35 -8.18 -26.85 17.86
C GLU A 35 -8.84 -26.06 19.01
N GLN A 36 -8.32 -26.14 20.23
CA GLN A 36 -8.81 -25.37 21.38
C GLN A 36 -8.62 -23.85 21.18
N GLN A 37 -7.62 -23.42 20.41
CA GLN A 37 -7.44 -22.01 20.03
C GLN A 37 -8.56 -21.58 19.08
N ARG A 38 -8.82 -22.37 18.02
CA ARG A 38 -9.88 -22.13 17.02
C ARG A 38 -11.26 -22.05 17.69
N GLN A 39 -11.57 -23.00 18.58
CA GLN A 39 -12.83 -23.05 19.35
C GLN A 39 -13.07 -21.82 20.25
N LYS A 40 -12.00 -21.14 20.70
CA LYS A 40 -12.14 -19.93 21.55
C LYS A 40 -12.46 -18.67 20.78
N LEU A 41 -12.32 -18.63 19.45
CA LEU A 41 -12.60 -17.44 18.64
C LEU A 41 -14.12 -17.18 18.53
N PRO A 42 -14.59 -15.91 18.60
CA PRO A 42 -16.03 -15.60 18.51
C PRO A 42 -16.73 -16.19 17.28
N VAL A 43 -16.08 -16.19 16.12
CA VAL A 43 -16.64 -16.72 14.86
C VAL A 43 -16.96 -18.22 14.92
N PHE A 44 -16.31 -18.99 15.80
CA PHE A 44 -16.53 -20.44 15.91
C PHE A 44 -17.97 -20.78 16.30
N LYS A 45 -18.59 -19.99 17.19
CA LYS A 45 -20.00 -20.18 17.59
C LYS A 45 -20.97 -20.06 16.42
N LEU A 46 -20.58 -19.35 15.37
CA LEU A 46 -21.41 -19.07 14.19
C LEU A 46 -21.01 -19.92 12.97
N ARG A 47 -20.09 -20.90 13.11
CA ARG A 47 -19.62 -21.76 12.00
C ARG A 47 -20.77 -22.33 11.16
N ASN A 48 -21.74 -22.97 11.80
CA ASN A 48 -22.86 -23.61 11.10
C ASN A 48 -23.80 -22.57 10.46
N HIS A 49 -24.00 -21.42 11.11
CA HIS A 49 -24.80 -20.32 10.53
C HIS A 49 -24.11 -19.72 9.30
N ILE A 50 -22.78 -19.55 9.33
CA ILE A 50 -22.01 -19.04 8.18
C ILE A 50 -22.15 -20.02 7.00
N LEU A 51 -21.99 -21.32 7.23
CA LEU A 51 -22.15 -22.33 6.17
C LEU A 51 -23.57 -22.32 5.58
N TYR A 52 -24.59 -22.36 6.43
CA TYR A 52 -26.00 -22.25 6.00
C TYR A 52 -26.27 -20.99 5.18
N LEU A 53 -25.78 -19.82 5.60
CA LEU A 53 -25.99 -18.57 4.87
C LEU A 53 -25.23 -18.54 3.53
N VAL A 54 -24.04 -19.14 3.44
CA VAL A 54 -23.28 -19.24 2.17
C VAL A 54 -23.92 -20.23 1.20
N GLU A 55 -24.57 -21.28 1.69
CA GLU A 55 -25.34 -22.21 0.84
C GLU A 55 -26.57 -21.51 0.24
N ASN A 56 -27.36 -20.83 1.08
CA ASN A 56 -28.66 -20.27 0.71
C ASN A 56 -28.61 -18.89 0.03
N TYR A 57 -27.64 -18.03 0.36
CA TYR A 57 -27.52 -16.69 -0.20
C TYR A 57 -26.30 -16.58 -1.12
N GLN A 58 -26.44 -15.84 -2.23
CA GLN A 58 -25.32 -15.65 -3.15
C GLN A 58 -24.23 -14.73 -2.55
N THR A 59 -24.64 -13.80 -1.68
CA THR A 59 -23.73 -12.89 -0.96
C THR A 59 -24.02 -12.87 0.54
N LEU A 60 -22.98 -13.01 1.35
CA LEU A 60 -23.03 -12.90 2.81
C LEU A 60 -22.14 -11.73 3.27
N VAL A 61 -22.74 -10.70 3.87
CA VAL A 61 -22.02 -9.58 4.48
C VAL A 61 -21.75 -9.89 5.95
N ILE A 62 -20.49 -10.05 6.34
CA ILE A 62 -20.11 -10.40 7.72
C ILE A 62 -19.54 -9.17 8.42
N ILE A 63 -20.25 -8.68 9.43
CA ILE A 63 -19.76 -7.65 10.34
C ILE A 63 -19.04 -8.35 11.49
N GLY A 64 -17.84 -7.92 11.82
CA GLY A 64 -17.18 -8.34 13.06
C GLY A 64 -15.87 -7.63 13.28
N GLU A 65 -15.53 -7.40 14.55
CA GLU A 65 -14.28 -6.73 14.92
C GLU A 65 -13.04 -7.49 14.42
N THR A 66 -11.94 -6.78 14.17
CA THR A 66 -10.66 -7.42 13.84
C THR A 66 -10.20 -8.31 15.01
N GLY A 67 -9.81 -9.55 14.74
CA GLY A 67 -9.44 -10.52 15.78
C GLY A 67 -10.57 -11.49 16.20
N CYS A 68 -11.81 -11.31 15.71
CA CYS A 68 -12.88 -12.28 15.99
C CYS A 68 -12.76 -13.61 15.20
N GLY A 69 -11.80 -13.69 14.26
CA GLY A 69 -11.42 -14.92 13.54
C GLY A 69 -11.85 -15.01 12.06
N LYS A 70 -12.50 -13.97 11.49
CA LYS A 70 -13.04 -13.99 10.11
C LYS A 70 -12.05 -14.54 9.09
N SER A 71 -10.92 -13.86 8.92
CA SER A 71 -9.91 -14.09 7.88
C SER A 71 -9.18 -15.43 8.01
N THR A 72 -9.04 -15.94 9.23
CA THR A 72 -8.33 -17.21 9.49
C THR A 72 -9.28 -18.41 9.45
N GLN A 73 -10.48 -18.31 10.00
CA GLN A 73 -11.34 -19.47 10.21
C GLN A 73 -12.37 -19.72 9.12
N ILE A 74 -13.00 -18.67 8.57
CA ILE A 74 -14.06 -18.83 7.55
C ILE A 74 -13.56 -19.61 6.31
N PRO A 75 -12.36 -19.34 5.76
CA PRO A 75 -11.86 -20.09 4.61
C PRO A 75 -11.62 -21.57 4.95
N GLN A 76 -11.21 -21.87 6.19
CA GLN A 76 -11.05 -23.25 6.65
C GLN A 76 -12.40 -23.96 6.78
N TYR A 77 -13.44 -23.29 7.32
CA TYR A 77 -14.79 -23.86 7.42
C TYR A 77 -15.38 -24.18 6.04
N LEU A 78 -15.17 -23.31 5.05
CA LEU A 78 -15.62 -23.54 3.68
C LEU A 78 -14.90 -24.74 3.03
N ALA A 79 -13.57 -24.84 3.20
CA ALA A 79 -12.81 -25.98 2.71
C ALA A 79 -13.22 -27.30 3.40
N GLU A 80 -13.42 -27.29 4.73
CA GLU A 80 -13.92 -28.42 5.52
C GLU A 80 -15.34 -28.85 5.10
N ALA A 81 -16.19 -27.91 4.68
CA ALA A 81 -17.55 -28.16 4.18
C ALA A 81 -17.59 -28.54 2.68
N GLY A 82 -16.44 -28.75 2.03
CA GLY A 82 -16.38 -29.24 0.65
C GLY A 82 -16.46 -28.17 -0.45
N TRP A 83 -16.44 -26.88 -0.13
CA TRP A 83 -16.42 -25.82 -1.15
C TRP A 83 -15.15 -25.83 -2.02
N THR A 84 -14.11 -26.55 -1.60
CA THR A 84 -12.86 -26.77 -2.35
C THR A 84 -12.80 -28.13 -3.07
N ALA A 85 -13.94 -28.84 -3.17
CA ALA A 85 -14.05 -30.07 -3.94
C ALA A 85 -13.78 -29.84 -5.44
N GLU A 86 -13.48 -30.91 -6.18
CA GLU A 86 -13.26 -30.89 -7.64
C GLU A 86 -12.12 -29.95 -8.10
N GLY A 87 -11.22 -29.59 -7.18
CA GLY A 87 -10.11 -28.66 -7.48
C GLY A 87 -10.47 -27.17 -7.37
N ARG A 88 -11.71 -26.84 -6.95
CA ARG A 88 -12.15 -25.44 -6.77
C ARG A 88 -11.43 -24.78 -5.60
N VAL A 89 -11.32 -23.45 -5.68
CA VAL A 89 -10.54 -22.63 -4.75
C VAL A 89 -11.46 -21.68 -3.96
N VAL A 90 -11.20 -21.56 -2.66
CA VAL A 90 -11.71 -20.47 -1.82
C VAL A 90 -10.66 -19.35 -1.82
N GLY A 91 -11.03 -18.20 -2.39
CA GLY A 91 -10.16 -17.03 -2.47
C GLY A 91 -10.48 -16.01 -1.39
N VAL A 92 -9.46 -15.43 -0.76
CA VAL A 92 -9.62 -14.41 0.28
C VAL A 92 -8.80 -13.19 -0.08
N THR A 93 -9.45 -12.09 -0.44
CA THR A 93 -8.72 -10.85 -0.74
C THR A 93 -8.36 -10.10 0.54
N GLN A 94 -7.24 -9.40 0.49
CA GLN A 94 -6.73 -8.54 1.55
C GLN A 94 -6.24 -7.22 0.92
N PRO A 95 -6.62 -6.05 1.43
CA PRO A 95 -6.14 -4.77 0.89
C PRO A 95 -4.61 -4.61 1.08
N ARG A 96 -4.02 -5.28 2.07
CA ARG A 96 -2.60 -5.15 2.45
C ARG A 96 -1.80 -6.42 2.20
N ARG A 97 -0.68 -6.28 1.47
CA ARG A 97 0.29 -7.37 1.19
C ARG A 97 0.71 -8.16 2.43
N VAL A 98 1.05 -7.45 3.51
CA VAL A 98 1.53 -8.08 4.76
C VAL A 98 0.44 -8.93 5.42
N ALA A 99 -0.83 -8.52 5.32
CA ALA A 99 -1.96 -9.30 5.82
C ALA A 99 -2.19 -10.57 4.97
N ALA A 100 -2.12 -10.47 3.64
CA ALA A 100 -2.23 -11.65 2.76
C ALA A 100 -1.18 -12.73 3.09
N VAL A 101 0.09 -12.34 3.23
CA VAL A 101 1.19 -13.27 3.55
C VAL A 101 1.07 -13.83 4.97
N SER A 102 0.81 -12.99 5.96
CA SER A 102 0.76 -13.43 7.36
C SER A 102 -0.44 -14.33 7.65
N VAL A 103 -1.62 -13.99 7.12
CA VAL A 103 -2.83 -14.82 7.29
C VAL A 103 -2.69 -16.15 6.55
N ALA A 104 -2.09 -16.16 5.35
CA ALA A 104 -1.79 -17.41 4.64
C ALA A 104 -0.84 -18.31 5.43
N GLY A 105 0.27 -17.77 5.95
CA GLY A 105 1.19 -18.49 6.82
C GLY A 105 0.48 -19.06 8.06
N ARG A 106 -0.35 -18.25 8.74
CA ARG A 106 -1.12 -18.71 9.90
C ARG A 106 -2.07 -19.85 9.58
N VAL A 107 -2.76 -19.80 8.46
CA VAL A 107 -3.75 -20.81 8.06
C VAL A 107 -3.05 -22.08 7.56
N ALA A 108 -1.86 -21.97 6.97
CA ALA A 108 -0.99 -23.11 6.69
C ALA A 108 -0.57 -23.81 8.01
N ASP A 109 -0.04 -23.05 8.98
CA ASP A 109 0.34 -23.55 10.31
C ASP A 109 -0.85 -24.21 11.04
N GLU A 110 -2.03 -23.59 11.02
CA GLU A 110 -3.24 -24.12 11.68
C GLU A 110 -3.78 -25.42 11.05
N ARG A 111 -3.50 -25.67 9.76
CA ARG A 111 -3.84 -26.93 9.06
C ARG A 111 -2.70 -27.95 9.08
N GLY A 112 -1.51 -27.60 9.57
CA GLY A 112 -0.31 -28.43 9.44
C GLY A 112 0.17 -28.58 7.98
N ALA A 113 -0.19 -27.64 7.11
CA ALA A 113 0.14 -27.65 5.69
C ALA A 113 1.38 -26.80 5.39
N VAL A 114 2.15 -27.18 4.35
CA VAL A 114 3.25 -26.35 3.85
C VAL A 114 2.68 -25.16 3.09
N LEU A 115 3.11 -23.95 3.46
CA LEU A 115 2.73 -22.72 2.77
C LEU A 115 3.17 -22.77 1.29
N GLY A 116 2.25 -22.47 0.39
CA GLY A 116 2.42 -22.60 -1.05
C GLY A 116 1.79 -23.88 -1.62
N HIS A 117 1.54 -24.90 -0.80
CA HIS A 117 0.88 -26.15 -1.22
C HIS A 117 -0.66 -26.03 -1.12
N GLU A 118 -1.29 -26.56 -0.06
CA GLU A 118 -2.77 -26.50 0.11
C GLU A 118 -3.27 -25.07 0.38
N VAL A 119 -2.51 -24.33 1.19
CA VAL A 119 -2.75 -22.92 1.54
C VAL A 119 -1.63 -22.10 0.92
N GLY A 120 -1.97 -21.06 0.17
CA GLY A 120 -0.98 -20.22 -0.53
C GLY A 120 -1.38 -18.75 -0.59
N TYR A 121 -0.48 -17.90 -1.09
CA TYR A 121 -0.76 -16.49 -1.32
C TYR A 121 -0.28 -15.98 -2.68
N CYS A 122 -0.98 -15.00 -3.24
CA CYS A 122 -0.59 -14.31 -4.47
C CYS A 122 -0.70 -12.79 -4.30
N ILE A 123 0.45 -12.10 -4.31
CA ILE A 123 0.54 -10.65 -4.19
C ILE A 123 1.36 -10.07 -5.34
N ARG A 124 1.29 -8.75 -5.55
CA ARG A 124 2.00 -8.13 -6.68
C ARG A 124 3.52 -8.40 -6.62
N PHE A 125 4.02 -9.08 -7.64
CA PHE A 125 5.40 -9.56 -7.81
C PHE A 125 5.86 -10.74 -6.94
N ASP A 126 4.95 -11.45 -6.26
CA ASP A 126 5.31 -12.55 -5.36
C ASP A 126 4.13 -13.52 -5.24
N ASP A 127 4.29 -14.73 -5.80
CA ASP A 127 3.25 -15.76 -5.90
C ASP A 127 3.77 -17.06 -5.31
N CYS A 128 3.14 -17.46 -4.21
CA CYS A 128 3.42 -18.66 -3.44
C CYS A 128 2.14 -19.51 -3.45
N THR A 129 1.82 -20.06 -4.63
CA THR A 129 0.70 -20.98 -4.85
C THR A 129 1.07 -22.11 -5.79
N ASP A 130 0.45 -23.27 -5.59
CA ASP A 130 0.51 -24.44 -6.46
C ASP A 130 -0.78 -24.50 -7.31
N PRO A 131 -0.68 -24.50 -8.65
CA PRO A 131 -1.85 -24.59 -9.53
C PRO A 131 -2.71 -25.85 -9.36
N GLN A 132 -2.13 -26.96 -8.88
CA GLN A 132 -2.81 -28.24 -8.66
C GLN A 132 -3.18 -28.47 -7.20
N ALA A 133 -2.35 -28.04 -6.24
CA ALA A 133 -2.56 -28.32 -4.81
C ALA A 133 -3.29 -27.21 -4.04
N THR A 134 -3.15 -25.93 -4.40
CA THR A 134 -3.75 -24.84 -3.60
C THR A 134 -5.28 -24.86 -3.66
N ARG A 135 -5.91 -24.79 -2.48
CA ARG A 135 -7.36 -24.77 -2.26
C ARG A 135 -7.83 -23.56 -1.46
N ILE A 136 -7.00 -23.05 -0.55
CA ILE A 136 -7.23 -21.76 0.13
C ILE A 136 -6.17 -20.77 -0.36
N LYS A 137 -6.60 -19.72 -1.04
CA LYS A 137 -5.69 -18.73 -1.66
C LYS A 137 -5.95 -17.33 -1.11
N PHE A 138 -4.97 -16.78 -0.41
CA PHE A 138 -5.00 -15.37 0.01
C PHE A 138 -4.39 -14.50 -1.09
N LEU A 139 -5.02 -13.39 -1.46
CA LEU A 139 -4.48 -12.52 -2.50
C LEU A 139 -4.73 -11.05 -2.22
N THR A 140 -3.93 -10.16 -2.80
CA THR A 140 -4.28 -8.73 -2.76
C THR A 140 -5.40 -8.42 -3.74
N ASP A 141 -6.30 -7.47 -3.43
CA ASP A 141 -7.43 -7.09 -4.29
C ASP A 141 -7.02 -6.86 -5.76
N GLY A 142 -5.89 -6.17 -6.00
CA GLY A 142 -5.37 -5.93 -7.35
C GLY A 142 -4.83 -7.17 -8.08
N MET A 143 -4.50 -8.25 -7.36
CA MET A 143 -4.21 -9.54 -7.99
C MET A 143 -5.49 -10.28 -8.38
N LEU A 144 -6.59 -10.15 -7.62
CA LEU A 144 -7.89 -10.67 -8.05
C LEU A 144 -8.37 -9.99 -9.34
N VAL A 145 -8.31 -8.66 -9.40
CA VAL A 145 -8.66 -7.89 -10.63
C VAL A 145 -7.75 -8.28 -11.81
N ARG A 146 -6.47 -8.62 -11.54
CA ARG A 146 -5.56 -9.10 -12.58
C ARG A 146 -5.88 -10.53 -13.04
N GLU A 147 -6.32 -11.40 -12.15
CA GLU A 147 -6.80 -12.74 -12.52
C GLU A 147 -8.07 -12.66 -13.37
N MET A 148 -8.97 -11.69 -13.10
CA MET A 148 -10.12 -11.40 -13.96
C MET A 148 -9.73 -11.01 -15.40
N MET A 149 -8.50 -10.55 -15.66
CA MET A 149 -8.05 -10.27 -17.03
C MET A 149 -7.73 -11.54 -17.83
N ALA A 150 -7.35 -12.62 -17.15
CA ALA A 150 -7.07 -13.92 -17.77
C ALA A 150 -8.30 -14.84 -17.73
N ASP A 151 -9.10 -14.76 -16.66
CA ASP A 151 -10.35 -15.48 -16.47
C ASP A 151 -11.45 -14.52 -15.95
N PRO A 152 -12.19 -13.83 -16.84
CA PRO A 152 -13.22 -12.86 -16.46
C PRO A 152 -14.39 -13.42 -15.67
N LEU A 153 -14.57 -14.75 -15.64
CA LEU A 153 -15.62 -15.42 -14.87
C LEU A 153 -15.10 -16.05 -13.57
N LEU A 154 -13.79 -15.95 -13.30
CA LEU A 154 -13.10 -16.50 -12.12
C LEU A 154 -13.45 -17.97 -11.90
N THR A 155 -13.43 -18.75 -12.98
CA THR A 155 -14.03 -20.07 -13.07
C THR A 155 -13.55 -21.07 -12.03
N ARG A 156 -12.27 -20.94 -11.64
CA ARG A 156 -11.58 -21.75 -10.63
C ARG A 156 -12.06 -21.52 -9.19
N TYR A 157 -12.73 -20.39 -8.92
CA TYR A 157 -13.22 -20.05 -7.59
C TYR A 157 -14.65 -20.55 -7.36
N SER A 158 -14.91 -21.07 -6.17
CA SER A 158 -16.26 -21.42 -5.68
C SER A 158 -16.81 -20.37 -4.73
N VAL A 159 -15.95 -19.86 -3.85
CA VAL A 159 -16.25 -18.79 -2.90
C VAL A 159 -15.14 -17.75 -2.94
N LEU A 160 -15.52 -16.48 -2.98
CA LEU A 160 -14.60 -15.35 -2.79
C LEU A 160 -14.97 -14.59 -1.53
N MET A 161 -13.98 -14.24 -0.72
CA MET A 161 -14.14 -13.43 0.48
C MET A 161 -13.37 -12.12 0.29
N LEU A 162 -14.08 -10.99 0.18
CA LEU A 162 -13.50 -9.66 0.23
C LEU A 162 -13.37 -9.25 1.70
N ASP A 163 -12.16 -9.37 2.26
CA ASP A 163 -11.92 -9.05 3.67
C ASP A 163 -11.45 -7.59 3.86
N GLU A 164 -11.64 -7.08 5.08
CA GLU A 164 -11.34 -5.69 5.45
C GLU A 164 -11.97 -4.65 4.48
N ALA A 165 -13.15 -4.95 3.90
CA ALA A 165 -13.79 -4.17 2.85
C ALA A 165 -14.13 -2.71 3.23
N HIS A 166 -14.07 -2.40 4.53
CA HIS A 166 -14.19 -1.06 5.09
C HIS A 166 -12.97 -0.16 4.86
N GLU A 167 -11.81 -0.68 4.46
CA GLU A 167 -10.68 0.16 4.01
C GLU A 167 -11.00 0.90 2.70
N ARG A 168 -12.00 0.43 1.94
CA ARG A 168 -12.53 1.06 0.72
C ARG A 168 -11.43 1.51 -0.24
N THR A 169 -10.47 0.60 -0.48
CA THR A 169 -9.36 0.85 -1.39
C THR A 169 -9.86 0.87 -2.83
N LEU A 170 -9.05 1.47 -3.68
CA LEU A 170 -9.36 1.64 -5.10
C LEU A 170 -9.64 0.28 -5.78
N TYR A 171 -8.86 -0.75 -5.44
CA TYR A 171 -9.02 -2.10 -5.98
C TYR A 171 -10.17 -2.88 -5.35
N THR A 172 -10.46 -2.67 -4.06
CA THR A 172 -11.62 -3.30 -3.39
C THR A 172 -12.92 -2.87 -4.07
N ASP A 173 -13.09 -1.56 -4.32
CA ASP A 173 -14.29 -1.00 -4.95
C ASP A 173 -14.50 -1.48 -6.40
N ILE A 174 -13.41 -1.69 -7.15
CA ILE A 174 -13.45 -2.28 -8.49
C ILE A 174 -13.84 -3.74 -8.44
N ALA A 175 -13.21 -4.52 -7.55
CA ALA A 175 -13.53 -5.94 -7.37
C ALA A 175 -15.00 -6.12 -6.99
N ILE A 176 -15.55 -5.28 -6.12
CA ILE A 176 -16.98 -5.23 -5.77
C ILE A 176 -17.87 -5.05 -7.01
N GLY A 177 -17.60 -4.05 -7.84
CA GLY A 177 -18.39 -3.78 -9.05
C GLY A 177 -18.25 -4.85 -10.13
N LEU A 178 -17.05 -5.44 -10.27
CA LEU A 178 -16.80 -6.56 -11.18
C LEU A 178 -17.52 -7.82 -10.72
N LEU A 179 -17.42 -8.18 -9.43
CA LEU A 179 -18.07 -9.35 -8.86
C LEU A 179 -19.59 -9.26 -8.95
N LYS A 180 -20.20 -8.07 -8.80
CA LYS A 180 -21.64 -7.89 -9.08
C LYS A 180 -22.01 -8.21 -10.53
N LYS A 181 -21.12 -8.02 -11.51
CA LYS A 181 -21.33 -8.43 -12.90
C LYS A 181 -21.06 -9.93 -13.11
N VAL A 182 -20.06 -10.50 -12.43
CA VAL A 182 -19.75 -11.95 -12.50
C VAL A 182 -20.87 -12.79 -11.87
N GLN A 183 -21.40 -12.40 -10.70
CA GLN A 183 -22.50 -13.09 -10.02
C GLN A 183 -23.79 -13.18 -10.86
N LYS A 184 -24.04 -12.21 -11.75
CA LYS A 184 -25.14 -12.26 -12.74
C LYS A 184 -24.94 -13.31 -13.85
N LYS A 185 -23.75 -13.89 -13.96
CA LYS A 185 -23.40 -14.98 -14.91
C LYS A 185 -23.08 -16.29 -14.20
N ARG A 186 -22.49 -16.23 -13.01
CA ARG A 186 -22.13 -17.35 -12.13
C ARG A 186 -23.06 -17.38 -10.91
N GLY A 187 -24.25 -17.98 -11.06
CA GLY A 187 -25.21 -18.18 -9.96
C GLY A 187 -24.72 -19.13 -8.86
N ASP A 188 -23.69 -19.93 -9.16
CA ASP A 188 -23.00 -20.82 -8.24
C ASP A 188 -21.93 -20.09 -7.39
N LEU A 189 -21.27 -19.05 -7.92
CA LEU A 189 -20.22 -18.31 -7.23
C LEU A 189 -20.79 -17.60 -5.98
N ARG A 190 -20.25 -17.95 -4.82
CA ARG A 190 -20.60 -17.31 -3.54
C ARG A 190 -19.63 -16.19 -3.20
N LEU A 191 -20.16 -15.14 -2.59
CA LEU A 191 -19.40 -13.97 -2.16
C LEU A 191 -19.56 -13.75 -0.66
N ILE A 192 -18.46 -13.52 0.05
CA ILE A 192 -18.45 -13.05 1.43
C ILE A 192 -17.83 -11.66 1.44
N VAL A 193 -18.52 -10.67 2.02
CA VAL A 193 -17.98 -9.32 2.22
C VAL A 193 -17.76 -9.12 3.71
N ALA A 194 -16.51 -9.18 4.16
CA ALA A 194 -16.17 -9.06 5.57
C ALA A 194 -15.73 -7.62 5.92
N SER A 195 -16.37 -7.05 6.94
CA SER A 195 -16.20 -5.68 7.39
C SER A 195 -16.08 -5.59 8.92
N ALA A 196 -15.46 -4.52 9.41
CA ALA A 196 -15.40 -4.16 10.82
C ALA A 196 -16.24 -2.91 11.14
N THR A 197 -17.03 -2.40 10.19
CA THR A 197 -17.84 -1.17 10.33
C THR A 197 -19.31 -1.40 10.04
N LEU A 198 -20.16 -0.50 10.56
CA LEU A 198 -21.63 -0.56 10.48
C LEU A 198 -22.22 -0.29 9.09
N ASP A 199 -21.41 0.05 8.09
CA ASP A 199 -21.84 0.39 6.72
C ASP A 199 -22.29 -0.85 5.88
N ALA A 200 -22.64 -1.95 6.56
CA ALA A 200 -22.96 -3.26 5.99
C ALA A 200 -24.21 -3.27 5.12
N GLU A 201 -25.20 -2.43 5.45
CA GLU A 201 -26.43 -2.25 4.65
C GLU A 201 -26.10 -1.85 3.21
N LYS A 202 -25.16 -0.92 3.01
CA LYS A 202 -24.73 -0.50 1.67
C LYS A 202 -24.14 -1.66 0.86
N PHE A 203 -23.41 -2.58 1.50
CA PHE A 203 -22.88 -3.76 0.82
C PHE A 203 -24.00 -4.77 0.51
N ARG A 204 -24.92 -5.03 1.45
CA ARG A 204 -26.09 -5.89 1.25
C ARG A 204 -26.92 -5.38 0.07
N ASP A 205 -27.32 -4.11 0.12
CA ASP A 205 -28.20 -3.47 -0.87
C ASP A 205 -27.50 -3.35 -2.24
N PHE A 206 -26.18 -3.17 -2.25
CA PHE A 206 -25.41 -3.20 -3.48
C PHE A 206 -25.38 -4.59 -4.13
N PHE A 207 -25.28 -5.68 -3.36
CA PHE A 207 -25.25 -7.04 -3.94
C PHE A 207 -26.61 -7.70 -4.08
N ASN A 208 -27.66 -7.19 -3.41
CA ASN A 208 -29.00 -7.76 -3.53
C ASN A 208 -29.49 -7.61 -4.97
N GLN A 209 -29.97 -8.73 -5.53
CA GLN A 209 -30.55 -8.79 -6.88
C GLN A 209 -32.08 -8.93 -6.82
N ASN A 210 -32.65 -8.86 -5.62
CA ASN A 210 -34.08 -8.84 -5.40
C ASN A 210 -34.67 -7.47 -5.77
N ASP A 211 -35.21 -7.35 -6.98
CA ASP A 211 -35.96 -6.18 -7.43
C ASP A 211 -37.42 -6.19 -6.91
N THR A 212 -37.78 -7.10 -5.99
CA THR A 212 -39.13 -7.23 -5.41
C THR A 212 -39.15 -6.90 -3.92
N GLY A 213 -40.30 -6.45 -3.40
CA GLY A 213 -40.47 -6.14 -1.97
C GLY A 213 -40.63 -7.36 -1.04
N ASP A 214 -40.24 -8.55 -1.48
CA ASP A 214 -40.42 -9.83 -0.78
C ASP A 214 -39.07 -10.32 -0.23
N PRO A 215 -38.80 -10.23 1.09
CA PRO A 215 -37.50 -10.59 1.67
C PRO A 215 -37.12 -12.07 1.50
N SER A 216 -38.08 -12.96 1.19
CA SER A 216 -37.78 -14.38 0.94
C SER A 216 -36.95 -14.61 -0.33
N LYS A 217 -36.84 -13.59 -1.19
CA LYS A 217 -36.08 -13.61 -2.44
C LYS A 217 -34.76 -12.84 -2.35
N ASP A 218 -34.39 -12.32 -1.18
CA ASP A 218 -33.13 -11.61 -1.00
C ASP A 218 -31.93 -12.52 -1.32
N THR A 219 -31.06 -12.06 -2.21
CA THR A 219 -29.83 -12.81 -2.58
C THR A 219 -28.65 -12.46 -1.68
N SER A 220 -28.83 -11.48 -0.78
CA SER A 220 -27.80 -10.91 0.08
C SER A 220 -28.27 -10.76 1.53
N VAL A 221 -27.49 -11.25 2.48
CA VAL A 221 -27.83 -11.25 3.91
C VAL A 221 -26.68 -10.69 4.76
N ILE A 222 -27.00 -10.14 5.95
CA ILE A 222 -26.02 -9.63 6.92
C ILE A 222 -25.93 -10.60 8.10
N LEU A 223 -24.71 -10.93 8.53
CA LEU A 223 -24.42 -11.64 9.78
C LEU A 223 -23.49 -10.80 10.65
N THR A 224 -23.90 -10.53 11.89
CA THR A 224 -23.06 -9.84 12.88
C THR A 224 -22.40 -10.85 13.82
N VAL A 225 -21.07 -10.82 13.88
CA VAL A 225 -20.25 -11.56 14.84
C VAL A 225 -19.94 -10.64 16.01
N GLU A 226 -20.63 -10.83 17.13
CA GLU A 226 -20.38 -10.08 18.36
C GLU A 226 -18.93 -10.26 18.83
N GLY A 227 -18.30 -9.13 19.16
CA GLY A 227 -16.93 -9.07 19.65
C GLY A 227 -16.78 -9.59 21.08
N ARG A 228 -15.53 -9.70 21.53
CA ARG A 228 -15.17 -9.76 22.96
C ARG A 228 -14.42 -8.51 23.35
N THR A 229 -14.93 -7.34 22.97
CA THR A 229 -14.42 -6.05 23.42
C THR A 229 -14.83 -5.82 24.87
N PHE A 230 -13.83 -5.62 25.70
CA PHE A 230 -14.00 -5.05 27.03
C PHE A 230 -14.27 -3.55 26.91
N PRO A 231 -14.96 -2.93 27.89
CA PRO A 231 -15.24 -1.50 27.86
C PRO A 231 -13.96 -0.66 27.78
N VAL A 232 -14.06 0.48 27.09
CA VAL A 232 -12.98 1.46 26.95
C VAL A 232 -13.50 2.82 27.38
N ASP A 233 -12.91 3.36 28.44
CA ASP A 233 -13.22 4.72 28.90
C ASP A 233 -12.61 5.73 27.90
N ILE A 234 -13.40 6.67 27.42
CA ILE A 234 -12.96 7.70 26.46
C ILE A 234 -12.78 9.03 27.20
N PHE A 235 -11.59 9.60 27.09
CA PHE A 235 -11.24 10.91 27.65
C PHE A 235 -10.95 11.89 26.51
N TYR A 236 -11.54 13.07 26.59
CA TYR A 236 -11.30 14.19 25.67
C TYR A 236 -10.52 15.30 26.38
N LEU A 237 -9.90 16.19 25.60
CA LEU A 237 -9.36 17.44 26.15
C LEU A 237 -10.48 18.46 26.38
N GLN A 238 -10.34 19.28 27.42
CA GLN A 238 -11.24 20.41 27.68
C GLN A 238 -11.03 21.57 26.71
N SER A 239 -9.85 21.68 26.09
CA SER A 239 -9.52 22.69 25.08
C SER A 239 -8.59 22.12 24.00
N PRO A 240 -8.61 22.63 22.77
CA PRO A 240 -7.71 22.19 21.70
C PRO A 240 -6.24 22.46 22.04
N VAL A 241 -5.35 21.53 21.68
CA VAL A 241 -3.89 21.69 21.82
C VAL A 241 -3.24 22.13 20.51
N PRO A 242 -2.27 23.07 20.55
CA PRO A 242 -1.58 23.54 19.34
C PRO A 242 -0.54 22.54 18.79
N ASP A 243 -0.06 21.62 19.63
CA ASP A 243 1.02 20.69 19.31
C ASP A 243 0.72 19.29 19.88
N TYR A 244 0.04 18.47 19.08
CA TYR A 244 -0.30 17.10 19.46
C TYR A 244 0.93 16.18 19.61
N ILE A 245 2.08 16.54 19.05
CA ILE A 245 3.34 15.77 19.18
C ILE A 245 3.81 15.88 20.64
N LYS A 246 3.91 17.11 21.17
CA LYS A 246 4.22 17.34 22.59
C LYS A 246 3.15 16.76 23.52
N SER A 247 1.86 16.99 23.23
CA SER A 247 0.77 16.44 24.05
C SER A 247 0.73 14.90 24.05
N THR A 248 1.17 14.23 22.98
CA THR A 248 1.35 12.76 22.94
C THR A 248 2.44 12.33 23.91
N VAL A 249 3.60 13.01 23.91
CA VAL A 249 4.72 12.72 24.82
C VAL A 249 4.27 12.91 26.27
N GLU A 250 3.70 14.07 26.62
CA GLU A 250 3.22 14.37 27.98
C GLU A 250 2.17 13.37 28.47
N THR A 251 1.17 13.06 27.63
CA THR A 251 0.10 12.10 27.98
C THR A 251 0.68 10.70 28.20
N THR A 252 1.63 10.27 27.36
CA THR A 252 2.34 8.98 27.54
C THR A 252 3.05 8.92 28.90
N MET A 253 3.73 10.00 29.31
CA MET A 253 4.44 10.03 30.59
C MET A 253 3.51 10.11 31.79
N LYS A 254 2.41 10.88 31.71
CA LYS A 254 1.35 10.91 32.73
C LYS A 254 0.76 9.52 32.94
N ILE A 255 0.39 8.82 31.85
CA ILE A 255 -0.08 7.43 31.89
C ILE A 255 0.98 6.52 32.50
N HIS A 256 2.25 6.64 32.11
CA HIS A 256 3.34 5.81 32.66
C HIS A 256 3.52 5.97 34.19
N GLN A 257 3.35 7.18 34.72
CA GLN A 257 3.55 7.49 36.14
C GLN A 257 2.31 7.19 37.00
N MET A 258 1.10 7.44 36.48
CA MET A 258 -0.14 7.44 37.26
C MET A 258 -1.02 6.19 37.04
N GLU A 259 -1.02 5.62 35.84
CA GLU A 259 -1.91 4.49 35.51
C GLU A 259 -1.29 3.13 35.82
N ASN A 260 -2.15 2.15 36.08
CA ASN A 260 -1.79 0.76 36.35
C ASN A 260 -1.13 0.07 35.15
N ASP A 261 -0.67 -1.17 35.35
CA ASP A 261 -0.10 -2.05 34.32
C ASP A 261 -0.88 -2.00 33.00
N GLY A 262 -0.15 -1.89 31.87
CA GLY A 262 -0.69 -1.94 30.51
C GLY A 262 0.18 -1.17 29.52
N ASP A 263 0.23 -1.67 28.28
CA ASP A 263 1.01 -1.03 27.22
C ASP A 263 0.23 0.11 26.55
N ILE A 264 0.98 1.05 26.00
CA ILE A 264 0.45 2.28 25.38
C ILE A 264 0.60 2.19 23.86
N LEU A 265 -0.46 2.52 23.13
CA LEU A 265 -0.46 2.69 21.68
C LEU A 265 -0.81 4.15 21.33
N ALA A 266 0.14 4.89 20.78
CA ALA A 266 -0.06 6.26 20.33
C ALA A 266 -0.19 6.33 18.80
N PHE A 267 -1.24 6.97 18.29
CA PHE A 267 -1.45 7.21 16.86
C PHE A 267 -0.93 8.58 16.43
N LEU A 268 -0.10 8.62 15.38
CA LEU A 268 0.44 9.81 14.72
C LEU A 268 0.32 9.69 13.19
N THR A 269 0.62 10.74 12.43
CA THR A 269 0.30 10.80 10.99
C THR A 269 1.39 10.23 10.07
N GLY A 270 2.66 10.28 10.46
CA GLY A 270 3.77 9.87 9.59
C GLY A 270 5.10 9.55 10.31
N GLN A 271 6.07 9.08 9.53
CA GLN A 271 7.38 8.61 10.02
C GLN A 271 8.12 9.66 10.86
N GLU A 272 8.21 10.92 10.39
CA GLU A 272 8.95 11.99 11.05
C GLU A 272 8.39 12.30 12.45
N GLU A 273 7.07 12.37 12.58
CA GLU A 273 6.37 12.57 13.86
C GLU A 273 6.60 11.38 14.79
N VAL A 274 6.49 10.15 14.27
CA VAL A 274 6.73 8.92 15.03
C VAL A 274 8.17 8.88 15.58
N GLU A 275 9.17 9.12 14.74
CA GLU A 275 10.58 9.12 15.17
C GLU A 275 10.89 10.27 16.14
N THR A 276 10.25 11.44 15.97
CA THR A 276 10.34 12.57 16.91
C THR A 276 9.80 12.21 18.29
N VAL A 277 8.56 11.70 18.38
CA VAL A 277 7.96 11.29 19.66
C VAL A 277 8.73 10.15 20.31
N VAL A 278 9.19 9.16 19.54
CA VAL A 278 10.03 8.05 20.05
C VAL A 278 11.32 8.59 20.65
N SER A 279 11.99 9.54 20.00
CA SER A 279 13.23 10.14 20.48
C SER A 279 13.00 10.92 21.79
N MET A 280 11.96 11.76 21.84
CA MET A 280 11.59 12.54 23.03
C MET A 280 11.22 11.64 24.22
N LEU A 281 10.48 10.55 23.99
CA LEU A 281 10.12 9.59 25.04
C LEU A 281 11.33 8.83 25.57
N ILE A 282 12.29 8.45 24.71
CA ILE A 282 13.54 7.80 25.14
C ILE A 282 14.38 8.76 26.00
N GLU A 283 14.43 10.05 25.65
CA GLU A 283 15.12 11.06 26.45
C GLU A 283 14.47 11.26 27.82
N GLN A 284 13.14 11.41 27.88
CA GLN A 284 12.41 11.56 29.14
C GLN A 284 12.48 10.29 30.00
N ALA A 285 12.47 9.10 29.40
CA ALA A 285 12.71 7.84 30.12
C ALA A 285 14.12 7.78 30.74
N ARG A 286 15.17 8.29 30.05
CA ARG A 286 16.53 8.40 30.60
C ARG A 286 16.65 9.46 31.70
N ALA A 287 15.83 10.51 31.67
CA ALA A 287 15.74 11.48 32.75
C ALA A 287 15.13 10.84 34.01
N LEU A 288 13.97 10.20 33.89
CA LEU A 288 13.28 9.55 35.01
C LEU A 288 14.02 8.32 35.56
N ALA A 289 14.81 7.61 34.74
CA ALA A 289 15.64 6.50 35.20
C ALA A 289 16.62 6.93 36.31
N ARG A 290 17.10 8.18 36.27
CA ARG A 290 18.00 8.77 37.27
C ARG A 290 17.30 9.15 38.58
N THR A 291 15.97 9.29 38.58
CA THR A 291 15.15 9.64 39.75
C THR A 291 14.40 8.45 40.35
N GLY A 292 14.65 7.22 39.86
CA GLY A 292 14.00 5.99 40.32
C GLY A 292 12.61 5.75 39.71
N MET A 293 12.55 5.06 38.58
CA MET A 293 11.26 4.66 37.98
C MET A 293 10.72 3.36 38.60
N LYS A 294 9.40 3.32 38.84
CA LYS A 294 8.68 2.09 39.21
C LYS A 294 8.71 1.01 38.12
N LYS A 295 8.81 1.41 36.84
CA LYS A 295 8.90 0.53 35.67
C LYS A 295 9.78 1.15 34.59
N HIS A 296 10.50 0.35 33.82
CA HIS A 296 11.22 0.86 32.65
C HIS A 296 10.27 1.10 31.46
N LEU A 297 10.65 1.99 30.55
CA LEU A 297 9.93 2.24 29.29
C LEU A 297 10.68 1.60 28.12
N ARG A 298 9.98 0.78 27.34
CA ARG A 298 10.45 0.30 26.03
C ARG A 298 9.63 0.96 24.93
N VAL A 299 10.20 1.96 24.28
CA VAL A 299 9.55 2.75 23.24
C VAL A 299 9.90 2.18 21.86
N LEU A 300 8.90 1.98 20.99
CA LEU A 300 9.05 1.34 19.67
C LEU A 300 8.27 2.11 18.59
N PRO A 301 8.88 2.44 17.43
CA PRO A 301 8.19 3.01 16.27
C PRO A 301 7.42 1.95 15.49
N MET A 302 6.36 2.34 14.77
CA MET A 302 5.65 1.46 13.84
C MET A 302 5.04 2.23 12.65
N TYR A 303 5.67 2.13 11.48
CA TYR A 303 5.19 2.75 10.25
C TYR A 303 5.52 1.88 9.01
N ALA A 304 4.88 2.15 7.87
CA ALA A 304 4.92 1.27 6.70
C ALA A 304 6.34 1.06 6.11
N GLY A 305 7.18 2.10 6.11
CA GLY A 305 8.57 2.05 5.64
C GLY A 305 9.59 1.47 6.63
N LEU A 306 9.17 1.04 7.83
CA LEU A 306 10.06 0.49 8.85
C LEU A 306 10.51 -0.95 8.46
N PRO A 307 11.80 -1.34 8.60
CA PRO A 307 12.25 -2.68 8.27
C PRO A 307 11.54 -3.78 9.07
N SER A 308 11.25 -4.93 8.43
CA SER A 308 10.48 -6.02 9.06
C SER A 308 11.04 -6.50 10.41
N PRO A 309 12.37 -6.64 10.63
CA PRO A 309 12.90 -7.03 11.94
C PRO A 309 12.58 -6.01 13.05
N GLU A 310 12.54 -4.71 12.73
CA GLU A 310 12.15 -3.66 13.68
C GLU A 310 10.65 -3.67 13.95
N GLN A 311 9.82 -3.87 12.91
CA GLN A 311 8.37 -4.04 13.06
C GLN A 311 8.02 -5.25 13.95
N LEU A 312 8.80 -6.34 13.87
CA LEU A 312 8.55 -7.55 14.67
C LEU A 312 8.76 -7.33 16.18
N LYS A 313 9.65 -6.40 16.58
CA LYS A 313 9.90 -6.07 18.00
C LYS A 313 8.64 -5.60 18.74
N VAL A 314 7.66 -5.06 18.02
CA VAL A 314 6.36 -4.61 18.56
C VAL A 314 5.57 -5.79 19.17
N PHE A 315 5.72 -7.00 18.63
CA PHE A 315 5.02 -8.20 19.11
C PHE A 315 5.73 -8.93 20.26
N GLU A 316 6.98 -8.58 20.55
CA GLU A 316 7.72 -9.17 21.66
C GLU A 316 6.99 -8.90 23.00
N ARG A 317 6.97 -9.93 23.86
CA ARG A 317 6.57 -9.77 25.26
C ARG A 317 7.67 -9.04 26.01
N VAL A 318 7.28 -8.10 26.86
CA VAL A 318 8.18 -7.44 27.82
C VAL A 318 7.91 -7.96 29.23
N PRO A 319 8.91 -8.01 30.13
CA PRO A 319 8.69 -8.35 31.53
C PRO A 319 7.73 -7.36 32.22
N HIS A 320 7.04 -7.78 33.28
CA HIS A 320 6.10 -6.93 34.02
C HIS A 320 6.73 -5.65 34.63
N THR A 321 8.05 -5.61 34.79
CA THR A 321 8.83 -4.42 35.20
C THR A 321 9.01 -3.38 34.10
N VAL A 322 8.53 -3.65 32.88
CA VAL A 322 8.68 -2.80 31.70
C VAL A 322 7.29 -2.49 31.12
N ARG A 323 7.02 -1.22 30.81
CA ARG A 323 5.87 -0.81 30.01
C ARG A 323 6.32 -0.61 28.56
N LYS A 324 5.64 -1.24 27.61
CA LYS A 324 5.88 -1.02 26.18
C LYS A 324 5.04 0.17 25.71
N VAL A 325 5.67 1.04 24.93
CA VAL A 325 5.02 2.18 24.27
C VAL A 325 5.26 2.05 22.78
N ILE A 326 4.19 1.98 22.01
CA ILE A 326 4.24 1.84 20.56
C ILE A 326 3.69 3.12 19.95
N VAL A 327 4.51 3.77 19.15
CA VAL A 327 4.16 5.00 18.45
C VAL A 327 3.97 4.64 16.98
N ALA A 328 2.72 4.69 16.51
CA ALA A 328 2.31 4.08 15.25
C ALA A 328 1.57 5.04 14.33
N THR A 329 1.60 4.78 13.02
CA THR A 329 0.61 5.33 12.09
C THR A 329 -0.67 4.48 12.08
N ASN A 330 -1.60 4.78 11.17
CA ASN A 330 -2.77 3.95 10.86
C ASN A 330 -2.47 2.48 10.47
N ILE A 331 -1.19 2.07 10.38
CA ILE A 331 -0.80 0.66 10.24
C ILE A 331 -1.35 -0.21 11.39
N ALA A 332 -1.46 0.34 12.61
CA ALA A 332 -1.99 -0.34 13.80
C ALA A 332 -3.53 -0.24 13.94
N GLU A 333 -4.22 0.49 13.05
CA GLU A 333 -5.64 0.85 13.19
C GLU A 333 -6.60 -0.31 12.87
N THR A 334 -6.24 -1.15 11.89
CA THR A 334 -7.06 -2.27 11.37
C THR A 334 -6.29 -3.59 11.45
N SER A 335 -5.30 -3.78 10.56
CA SER A 335 -4.78 -5.09 10.15
C SER A 335 -3.84 -5.79 11.13
N ILE A 336 -3.43 -5.14 12.24
CA ILE A 336 -2.45 -5.70 13.18
C ILE A 336 -2.95 -5.62 14.63
N THR A 337 -3.02 -6.77 15.31
CA THR A 337 -3.32 -6.83 16.74
C THR A 337 -2.03 -6.91 17.55
N VAL A 338 -1.74 -5.88 18.33
CA VAL A 338 -0.68 -5.93 19.35
C VAL A 338 -1.30 -6.24 20.70
N HIS A 339 -0.71 -7.18 21.42
CA HIS A 339 -1.20 -7.61 22.73
C HIS A 339 -0.56 -6.79 23.86
N GLY A 340 -1.28 -6.69 24.98
CA GLY A 340 -0.86 -5.90 26.15
C GLY A 340 -1.37 -4.45 26.14
N ILE A 341 -1.81 -3.93 24.98
CA ILE A 341 -2.37 -2.58 24.86
C ILE A 341 -3.57 -2.44 25.79
N SER A 342 -3.56 -1.40 26.61
CA SER A 342 -4.67 -1.03 27.50
C SER A 342 -4.89 0.49 27.54
N PHE A 343 -3.94 1.26 27.02
CA PHE A 343 -4.04 2.70 26.87
C PHE A 343 -3.83 3.06 25.39
N VAL A 344 -4.75 3.83 24.82
CA VAL A 344 -4.63 4.40 23.48
C VAL A 344 -4.52 5.92 23.60
N ILE A 345 -3.64 6.52 22.81
CA ILE A 345 -3.56 7.97 22.60
C ILE A 345 -3.88 8.22 21.13
N ASP A 346 -4.91 9.02 20.85
CA ASP A 346 -5.34 9.36 19.49
C ASP A 346 -5.15 10.85 19.23
N CYS A 347 -4.26 11.20 18.30
CA CYS A 347 -4.05 12.59 17.89
C CYS A 347 -5.22 13.17 17.09
N GLY A 348 -6.15 12.34 16.59
CA GLY A 348 -7.30 12.78 15.78
C GLY A 348 -6.96 13.04 14.31
N PHE A 349 -5.73 12.78 13.87
CA PHE A 349 -5.27 12.99 12.49
C PHE A 349 -4.80 11.69 11.82
N VAL A 350 -4.76 11.73 10.48
CA VAL A 350 -4.24 10.67 9.61
C VAL A 350 -3.69 11.29 8.32
N LYS A 351 -2.60 10.72 7.78
CA LYS A 351 -2.07 11.11 6.47
C LYS A 351 -2.69 10.23 5.39
N LEU A 352 -3.40 10.84 4.44
CA LEU A 352 -4.16 10.16 3.39
C LEU A 352 -3.70 10.62 2.00
N ARG A 353 -3.84 9.75 1.00
CA ARG A 353 -3.77 10.15 -0.40
C ARG A 353 -4.94 11.05 -0.76
N ALA A 354 -4.62 12.13 -1.46
CA ALA A 354 -5.56 13.05 -2.08
C ALA A 354 -5.09 13.35 -3.52
N TYR A 355 -6.05 13.45 -4.44
CA TYR A 355 -5.84 13.76 -5.84
C TYR A 355 -6.62 15.02 -6.19
N ASN A 356 -5.92 16.03 -6.69
CA ASN A 356 -6.55 17.24 -7.21
C ASN A 356 -6.70 17.10 -8.73
N PRO A 357 -7.93 16.89 -9.26
CA PRO A 357 -8.13 16.70 -10.70
C PRO A 357 -7.83 17.97 -11.52
N LYS A 358 -7.83 19.16 -10.90
CA LYS A 358 -7.51 20.42 -11.59
C LYS A 358 -6.02 20.58 -11.88
N THR A 359 -5.15 20.23 -10.92
CA THR A 359 -3.69 20.33 -11.08
C THR A 359 -3.04 19.01 -11.51
N ALA A 360 -3.83 17.94 -11.64
CA ALA A 360 -3.40 16.56 -11.85
C ALA A 360 -2.44 16.00 -10.77
N ILE A 361 -2.28 16.67 -9.63
CA ILE A 361 -1.35 16.29 -8.56
C ILE A 361 -2.00 15.26 -7.64
N GLU A 362 -1.35 14.09 -7.47
CA GLU A 362 -1.57 13.18 -6.36
C GLU A 362 -0.54 13.48 -5.26
N CYS A 363 -1.00 13.68 -4.02
CA CYS A 363 -0.14 13.93 -2.87
C CYS A 363 -0.66 13.27 -1.59
N LEU A 364 0.19 13.23 -0.56
CA LEU A 364 -0.18 12.81 0.79
C LEU A 364 -0.48 14.03 1.65
N VAL A 365 -1.70 14.12 2.19
CA VAL A 365 -2.20 15.26 2.98
C VAL A 365 -2.60 14.78 4.38
N VAL A 366 -2.30 15.57 5.41
CA VAL A 366 -2.79 15.32 6.77
C VAL A 366 -4.21 15.84 6.89
N VAL A 367 -5.14 14.99 7.33
CA VAL A 367 -6.55 15.33 7.54
C VAL A 367 -7.05 14.77 8.88
N PRO A 368 -8.12 15.32 9.46
CA PRO A 368 -8.80 14.71 10.61
C PRO A 368 -9.29 13.30 10.29
N VAL A 369 -9.32 12.44 11.32
CA VAL A 369 -9.90 11.09 11.21
C VAL A 369 -11.42 11.13 11.08
N SER A 370 -12.02 10.03 10.64
CA SER A 370 -13.46 9.83 10.76
C SER A 370 -13.85 9.30 12.13
N LYS A 371 -15.12 9.46 12.55
CA LYS A 371 -15.66 8.85 13.77
C LYS A 371 -15.46 7.33 13.79
N ALA A 372 -15.66 6.66 12.65
CA ALA A 372 -15.36 5.24 12.50
C ALA A 372 -13.90 4.89 12.80
N SER A 373 -12.94 5.65 12.24
CA SER A 373 -11.50 5.49 12.47
C SER A 373 -11.13 5.73 13.95
N ALA A 374 -11.58 6.84 14.54
CA ALA A 374 -11.37 7.17 15.96
C ALA A 374 -11.95 6.11 16.92
N ASN A 375 -13.05 5.46 16.55
CA ASN A 375 -13.64 4.38 17.34
C ASN A 375 -12.86 3.06 17.16
N GLN A 376 -12.36 2.75 15.96
CA GLN A 376 -11.46 1.61 15.74
C GLN A 376 -10.13 1.76 16.50
N ARG A 377 -9.58 2.98 16.56
CA ARG A 377 -8.40 3.33 17.38
C ARG A 377 -8.67 3.08 18.87
N ALA A 378 -9.76 3.64 19.41
CA ALA A 378 -10.16 3.41 20.81
C ALA A 378 -10.33 1.91 21.13
N GLY A 379 -10.98 1.15 20.23
CA GLY A 379 -11.16 -0.30 20.33
C GLY A 379 -9.87 -1.13 20.32
N ARG A 380 -8.68 -0.54 20.12
CA ARG A 380 -7.39 -1.22 20.34
C ARG A 380 -7.10 -1.43 21.83
N ALA A 381 -7.61 -0.57 22.72
CA ALA A 381 -7.45 -0.70 24.17
C ALA A 381 -8.28 -1.84 24.77
N GLY A 382 -9.49 -2.08 24.26
CA GLY A 382 -10.48 -3.02 24.82
C GLY A 382 -10.29 -4.50 24.44
N ARG A 383 -9.16 -4.92 23.86
CA ARG A 383 -9.02 -6.27 23.27
C ARG A 383 -8.69 -7.39 24.24
N SER A 384 -8.01 -7.06 25.34
CA SER A 384 -7.49 -8.03 26.29
C SER A 384 -8.09 -7.87 27.69
N ARG A 385 -8.57 -6.66 28.02
CA ARG A 385 -9.23 -6.26 29.26
C ARG A 385 -9.78 -4.84 29.08
N SER A 386 -10.45 -4.30 30.11
CA SER A 386 -10.87 -2.90 30.17
C SER A 386 -9.68 -1.97 29.91
N GLY A 387 -9.90 -0.90 29.13
CA GLY A 387 -8.85 0.03 28.73
C GLY A 387 -9.30 1.49 28.74
N LYS A 388 -8.40 2.40 28.39
CA LYS A 388 -8.65 3.84 28.30
C LYS A 388 -8.16 4.40 26.97
N CYS A 389 -8.91 5.33 26.38
CA CYS A 389 -8.55 6.05 25.16
C CYS A 389 -8.51 7.56 25.45
N TYR A 390 -7.34 8.17 25.28
CA TYR A 390 -7.13 9.61 25.44
C TYR A 390 -7.09 10.26 24.05
N ARG A 391 -8.14 11.02 23.73
CA ARG A 391 -8.27 11.79 22.48
C ARG A 391 -7.66 13.16 22.71
N LEU A 392 -6.68 13.55 21.90
CA LEU A 392 -5.98 14.85 22.00
C LEU A 392 -6.76 16.00 21.34
N TYR A 393 -8.08 15.94 21.43
CA TYR A 393 -9.05 16.87 20.85
C TYR A 393 -10.30 16.91 21.73
N THR A 394 -11.16 17.91 21.52
CA THR A 394 -12.37 18.09 22.33
C THR A 394 -13.50 17.14 21.90
N GLU A 395 -14.49 16.94 22.77
CA GLU A 395 -15.69 16.17 22.42
C GLU A 395 -16.53 16.88 21.33
N GLU A 396 -16.57 18.21 21.34
CA GLU A 396 -17.21 18.97 20.26
C GLU A 396 -16.54 18.72 18.91
N ASP A 397 -15.21 18.66 18.88
CA ASP A 397 -14.46 18.43 17.65
C ASP A 397 -14.60 16.98 17.17
N PHE A 398 -14.71 16.01 18.11
CA PHE A 398 -15.13 14.64 17.77
C PHE A 398 -16.49 14.63 17.07
N GLU A 399 -17.47 15.37 17.59
CA GLU A 399 -18.81 15.40 17.00
C GLU A 399 -18.87 16.06 15.61
N LYS A 400 -17.94 16.98 15.32
CA LYS A 400 -17.76 17.58 13.98
C LYS A 400 -17.08 16.64 12.97
N LEU A 401 -16.46 15.54 13.39
CA LEU A 401 -15.76 14.61 12.47
C LEU A 401 -16.71 13.90 11.50
N PRO A 402 -16.29 13.61 10.26
CA PRO A 402 -17.09 12.84 9.32
C PRO A 402 -17.36 11.43 9.83
N LYS A 403 -18.55 10.88 9.59
CA LYS A 403 -18.95 9.54 10.11
C LYS A 403 -17.99 8.43 9.64
N CYS A 404 -17.64 8.43 8.36
CA CYS A 404 -16.75 7.46 7.72
C CYS A 404 -15.69 8.19 6.87
N THR A 405 -14.56 7.52 6.63
CA THR A 405 -13.50 8.01 5.75
C THR A 405 -13.96 7.95 4.28
N VAL A 406 -13.62 8.95 3.48
CA VAL A 406 -13.95 8.97 2.04
C VAL A 406 -13.24 7.80 1.32
N PRO A 407 -13.93 7.02 0.45
CA PRO A 407 -13.31 5.93 -0.32
C PRO A 407 -12.12 6.39 -1.17
N GLU A 408 -11.13 5.53 -1.40
CA GLU A 408 -9.96 5.86 -2.24
C GLU A 408 -10.38 6.17 -3.70
N MET A 409 -11.44 5.53 -4.19
CA MET A 409 -12.11 5.78 -5.48
C MET A 409 -12.48 7.26 -5.73
N GLN A 410 -12.69 8.05 -4.67
CA GLN A 410 -13.09 9.45 -4.79
C GLN A 410 -11.95 10.45 -4.59
N ARG A 411 -10.73 9.99 -4.31
CA ARG A 411 -9.59 10.84 -3.88
C ARG A 411 -8.21 10.41 -4.40
N SER A 412 -8.14 9.49 -5.36
CA SER A 412 -6.89 9.03 -5.98
C SER A 412 -6.95 9.10 -7.51
N ASN A 413 -5.79 8.97 -8.16
CA ASN A 413 -5.70 8.95 -9.61
C ASN A 413 -6.36 7.67 -10.19
N LEU A 414 -7.32 7.85 -11.11
CA LEU A 414 -8.13 6.77 -11.67
C LEU A 414 -7.54 6.16 -12.95
N ALA A 415 -6.48 6.73 -13.53
CA ALA A 415 -5.92 6.26 -14.79
C ALA A 415 -5.53 4.76 -14.79
N PRO A 416 -4.87 4.20 -13.75
CA PRO A 416 -4.58 2.75 -13.72
C PRO A 416 -5.85 1.89 -13.77
N VAL A 417 -6.91 2.35 -13.11
CA VAL A 417 -8.17 1.63 -12.94
C VAL A 417 -9.02 1.64 -14.19
N ILE A 418 -9.20 2.82 -14.78
CA ILE A 418 -9.98 3.00 -16.00
C ILE A 418 -9.35 2.16 -17.11
N LEU A 419 -8.02 2.12 -17.20
CA LEU A 419 -7.30 1.27 -18.14
C LEU A 419 -7.59 -0.23 -17.93
N GLN A 420 -7.59 -0.70 -16.67
CA GLN A 420 -7.92 -2.10 -16.36
C GLN A 420 -9.39 -2.43 -16.65
N LEU A 421 -10.34 -1.55 -16.31
CA LEU A 421 -11.76 -1.71 -16.64
C LEU A 421 -11.97 -1.81 -18.16
N LYS A 422 -11.29 -0.96 -18.94
CA LYS A 422 -11.32 -1.00 -20.41
C LYS A 422 -10.77 -2.31 -20.96
N ALA A 423 -9.64 -2.79 -20.42
CA ALA A 423 -9.06 -4.10 -20.78
C ALA A 423 -9.94 -5.30 -20.39
N LEU A 424 -10.81 -5.15 -19.39
CA LEU A 424 -11.86 -6.12 -19.03
C LEU A 424 -13.13 -5.98 -19.90
N GLY A 425 -13.10 -5.23 -21.01
CA GLY A 425 -14.23 -5.03 -21.92
C GLY A 425 -15.32 -4.11 -21.37
N ILE A 426 -15.01 -3.21 -20.42
CA ILE A 426 -15.97 -2.26 -19.86
C ILE A 426 -15.82 -0.92 -20.59
N ASP A 427 -16.44 -0.84 -21.76
CA ASP A 427 -16.42 0.37 -22.59
C ASP A 427 -17.06 1.56 -21.88
N ASN A 428 -18.25 1.38 -21.32
CA ASN A 428 -18.96 2.45 -20.61
C ASN A 428 -18.63 2.42 -19.11
N VAL A 429 -17.49 3.02 -18.76
CA VAL A 429 -17.03 3.17 -17.38
C VAL A 429 -17.98 4.06 -16.55
N LEU A 430 -18.65 5.05 -17.16
CA LEU A 430 -19.65 5.89 -16.48
C LEU A 430 -20.87 5.10 -15.98
N ARG A 431 -21.24 4.01 -16.67
CA ARG A 431 -22.33 3.08 -16.27
C ARG A 431 -21.83 1.86 -15.50
N PHE A 432 -20.56 1.81 -15.09
CA PHE A 432 -20.06 0.75 -14.24
C PHE A 432 -20.69 0.86 -12.83
N PRO A 433 -21.12 -0.26 -12.20
CA PRO A 433 -21.71 -0.23 -10.87
C PRO A 433 -20.62 0.01 -9.80
N PHE A 434 -20.26 1.26 -9.57
CA PHE A 434 -19.44 1.66 -8.43
C PHE A 434 -20.28 1.66 -7.14
N LEU A 435 -19.73 1.11 -6.04
CA LEU A 435 -20.33 1.26 -4.70
C LEU A 435 -20.31 2.72 -4.22
N SER A 436 -19.34 3.51 -4.66
CA SER A 436 -19.34 4.97 -4.53
C SER A 436 -18.70 5.56 -5.79
N PRO A 437 -19.47 6.27 -6.64
CA PRO A 437 -18.96 6.72 -7.94
C PRO A 437 -17.85 7.75 -7.77
N PRO A 438 -16.81 7.72 -8.63
CA PRO A 438 -15.76 8.74 -8.64
C PRO A 438 -16.28 10.10 -9.12
N PRO A 439 -15.63 11.22 -8.75
CA PRO A 439 -15.91 12.53 -9.33
C PRO A 439 -15.70 12.55 -10.85
N ALA A 440 -16.63 13.16 -11.58
CA ALA A 440 -16.58 13.24 -13.05
C ALA A 440 -15.27 13.88 -13.56
N GLN A 441 -14.80 14.96 -12.92
CA GLN A 441 -13.53 15.61 -13.26
C GLN A 441 -12.33 14.67 -13.15
N SER A 442 -12.26 13.84 -12.09
CA SER A 442 -11.20 12.84 -11.93
C SER A 442 -11.27 11.73 -12.99
N MET A 443 -12.47 11.40 -13.48
CA MET A 443 -12.64 10.43 -14.58
C MET A 443 -12.20 11.02 -15.92
N VAL A 444 -12.58 12.26 -16.23
CA VAL A 444 -12.15 12.98 -17.45
C VAL A 444 -10.64 13.11 -17.47
N GLN A 445 -10.03 13.61 -16.39
CA GLN A 445 -8.58 13.78 -16.29
C GLN A 445 -7.81 12.45 -16.45
N ALA A 446 -8.35 11.35 -15.93
CA ALA A 446 -7.77 10.03 -16.11
C ALA A 446 -7.89 9.51 -17.56
N LEU A 447 -9.01 9.79 -18.24
CA LEU A 447 -9.19 9.46 -19.67
C LEU A 447 -8.26 10.31 -20.55
N GLU A 448 -8.11 11.61 -20.28
CA GLU A 448 -7.15 12.50 -20.95
C GLU A 448 -5.72 11.98 -20.84
N LEU A 449 -5.28 11.58 -19.64
CA LEU A 449 -3.94 11.04 -19.43
C LEU A 449 -3.72 9.73 -20.21
N LEU A 450 -4.70 8.82 -20.20
CA LEU A 450 -4.60 7.56 -20.93
C LEU A 450 -4.62 7.75 -22.45
N TYR A 451 -5.39 8.71 -22.96
CA TYR A 451 -5.36 9.14 -24.37
C TYR A 451 -4.00 9.74 -24.73
N ALA A 452 -3.47 10.65 -23.90
CA ALA A 452 -2.16 11.25 -24.10
C ALA A 452 -1.00 10.23 -24.06
N LEU A 453 -1.10 9.17 -23.26
CA LEU A 453 -0.14 8.06 -23.26
C LEU A 453 -0.26 7.13 -24.50
N GLY A 454 -1.28 7.33 -25.34
CA GLY A 454 -1.62 6.47 -26.47
C GLY A 454 -2.27 5.14 -26.07
N GLY A 455 -2.70 5.00 -24.81
CA GLY A 455 -3.39 3.81 -24.31
C GLY A 455 -4.88 3.75 -24.67
N LEU A 456 -5.49 4.90 -24.98
CA LEU A 456 -6.86 5.01 -25.50
C LEU A 456 -6.88 5.74 -26.84
N ASP A 457 -7.86 5.41 -27.69
CA ASP A 457 -8.17 6.15 -28.93
C ASP A 457 -9.06 7.38 -28.65
N MET A 458 -9.33 8.17 -29.70
CA MET A 458 -10.21 9.35 -29.63
C MET A 458 -11.67 9.04 -29.25
N HIS A 459 -12.08 7.77 -29.29
CA HIS A 459 -13.39 7.29 -28.85
C HIS A 459 -13.33 6.65 -27.45
N CYS A 460 -12.22 6.85 -26.72
CA CYS A 460 -11.93 6.25 -25.41
C CYS A 460 -11.94 4.71 -25.40
N ARG A 461 -11.68 4.03 -26.52
CA ARG A 461 -11.48 2.58 -26.59
C ARG A 461 -10.00 2.25 -26.37
N LEU A 462 -9.72 1.04 -25.89
CA LEU A 462 -8.35 0.58 -25.68
C LEU A 462 -7.60 0.47 -27.01
N THR A 463 -6.38 0.98 -27.11
CA THR A 463 -5.58 0.85 -28.33
C THR A 463 -4.90 -0.52 -28.40
N GLU A 464 -4.80 -1.06 -29.61
CA GLU A 464 -4.05 -2.28 -29.88
C GLU A 464 -2.82 -2.00 -30.75
N PRO A 465 -1.65 -2.60 -30.45
CA PRO A 465 -1.35 -3.41 -29.27
C PRO A 465 -0.98 -2.58 -28.01
N LEU A 466 -0.84 -1.26 -28.13
CA LEU A 466 -0.21 -0.41 -27.09
C LEU A 466 -1.01 -0.40 -25.78
N GLY A 467 -2.26 0.05 -25.79
CA GLY A 467 -3.12 0.15 -24.60
C GLY A 467 -3.31 -1.17 -23.88
N MET A 468 -3.53 -2.26 -24.63
CA MET A 468 -3.61 -3.61 -24.06
C MET A 468 -2.32 -4.02 -23.33
N ARG A 469 -1.15 -3.78 -23.93
CA ARG A 469 0.14 -4.04 -23.27
C ARG A 469 0.36 -3.19 -22.02
N ILE A 470 -0.04 -1.90 -22.05
CA ILE A 470 0.04 -1.02 -20.87
C ILE A 470 -0.87 -1.56 -19.75
N ALA A 471 -2.07 -2.05 -20.08
CA ALA A 471 -3.03 -2.58 -19.10
C ALA A 471 -2.55 -3.88 -18.41
N GLU A 472 -1.83 -4.74 -19.13
CA GLU A 472 -1.30 -6.01 -18.61
C GLU A 472 -0.10 -5.84 -17.65
N PHE A 473 0.56 -4.68 -17.67
CA PHE A 473 1.74 -4.40 -16.84
C PHE A 473 1.41 -4.21 -15.36
N PRO A 474 2.34 -4.61 -14.47
CA PRO A 474 2.40 -4.27 -13.05
C PRO A 474 1.88 -2.92 -12.56
N LEU A 475 1.97 -1.88 -13.38
CA LEU A 475 2.54 -0.58 -13.01
C LEU A 475 1.56 0.57 -13.20
N ASN A 476 1.96 1.79 -12.81
CA ASN A 476 1.31 3.00 -13.30
C ASN A 476 1.44 3.05 -14.85
N PRO A 477 0.38 3.47 -15.59
CA PRO A 477 0.43 3.61 -17.04
C PRO A 477 1.65 4.37 -17.59
N MET A 478 2.16 5.39 -16.88
CA MET A 478 3.37 6.15 -17.27
C MET A 478 4.63 5.25 -17.29
N PHE A 479 4.85 4.45 -16.23
CA PHE A 479 5.94 3.47 -16.17
C PHE A 479 5.80 2.37 -17.22
N ALA A 480 4.57 1.93 -17.51
CA ALA A 480 4.32 0.91 -18.53
C ALA A 480 4.56 1.44 -19.95
N LYS A 481 4.18 2.69 -20.24
CA LYS A 481 4.52 3.39 -21.50
C LYS A 481 6.04 3.55 -21.66
N MET A 482 6.73 4.04 -20.63
CA MET A 482 8.20 4.16 -20.60
C MET A 482 8.89 2.83 -20.91
N LEU A 483 8.45 1.72 -20.30
CA LEU A 483 9.01 0.38 -20.56
C LEU A 483 8.80 -0.09 -22.01
N LEU A 484 7.64 0.19 -22.60
CA LEU A 484 7.34 -0.22 -23.98
C LEU A 484 8.14 0.58 -25.02
N GLU A 485 8.32 1.89 -24.80
CA GLU A 485 9.10 2.75 -25.70
C GLU A 485 10.62 2.53 -25.60
N SER A 486 11.12 1.99 -24.48
CA SER A 486 12.56 1.79 -24.25
C SER A 486 13.29 0.97 -25.32
N GLY A 487 12.58 0.09 -26.03
CA GLY A 487 13.13 -0.67 -27.17
C GLY A 487 13.38 0.18 -28.42
N ASN A 488 12.64 1.28 -28.59
CA ASN A 488 12.78 2.24 -29.69
C ASN A 488 13.99 3.15 -29.45
N PHE A 489 14.14 3.67 -28.22
CA PHE A 489 15.29 4.48 -27.81
C PHE A 489 16.60 3.68 -27.63
N GLY A 490 16.51 2.35 -27.45
CA GLY A 490 17.69 1.50 -27.27
C GLY A 490 18.14 1.29 -25.82
N CYS A 491 17.48 1.90 -24.85
CA CYS A 491 17.82 1.90 -23.42
C CYS A 491 17.00 0.89 -22.58
N SER A 492 16.60 -0.24 -23.18
CA SER A 492 15.66 -1.18 -22.56
C SER A 492 16.18 -1.85 -21.28
N GLN A 493 17.49 -2.02 -21.11
CA GLN A 493 18.07 -2.70 -19.94
C GLN A 493 18.16 -1.76 -18.73
N GLU A 494 18.43 -0.50 -19.01
CA GLU A 494 18.53 0.63 -18.09
C GLU A 494 17.13 0.98 -17.58
N ILE A 495 16.19 1.22 -18.49
CA ILE A 495 14.79 1.55 -18.18
C ILE A 495 14.07 0.41 -17.43
N LEU A 496 14.34 -0.84 -17.79
CA LEU A 496 13.86 -2.02 -17.03
C LEU A 496 14.36 -2.00 -15.57
N THR A 497 15.61 -1.58 -15.35
CA THR A 497 16.23 -1.52 -14.03
C THR A 497 15.68 -0.35 -13.23
N ILE A 498 15.59 0.84 -13.84
CA ILE A 498 14.99 2.04 -13.26
C ILE A 498 13.53 1.77 -12.85
N ALA A 499 12.71 1.24 -13.75
CA ALA A 499 11.30 0.95 -13.47
C ALA A 499 11.13 -0.04 -12.28
N ALA A 500 12.03 -1.02 -12.15
CA ALA A 500 12.02 -1.97 -11.03
C ALA A 500 12.45 -1.32 -9.71
N MET A 501 13.51 -0.49 -9.73
CA MET A 501 13.98 0.26 -8.56
C MET A 501 12.91 1.24 -8.04
N MET A 502 12.21 1.94 -8.94
CA MET A 502 11.12 2.87 -8.56
C MET A 502 9.90 2.17 -7.92
N GLN A 503 9.79 0.83 -7.95
CA GLN A 503 8.75 0.12 -7.19
C GLN A 503 9.15 -0.19 -5.73
N ILE A 504 10.36 0.19 -5.30
CA ILE A 504 10.91 -0.10 -3.98
C ILE A 504 11.06 1.19 -3.17
N GLN A 505 10.37 1.25 -2.03
CA GLN A 505 10.48 2.37 -1.10
C GLN A 505 11.74 2.24 -0.24
N ASN A 506 12.34 3.37 0.13
CA ASN A 506 13.44 3.49 1.08
C ASN A 506 14.64 2.57 0.74
N ILE A 507 15.20 2.75 -0.46
CA ILE A 507 16.44 2.08 -0.91
C ILE A 507 17.64 2.61 -0.11
N PHE A 508 17.74 3.92 0.04
CA PHE A 508 18.72 4.57 0.91
C PHE A 508 18.26 4.52 2.37
N VAL A 509 19.15 4.03 3.25
CA VAL A 509 18.92 3.99 4.71
C VAL A 509 19.75 5.10 5.35
N ILE A 510 19.15 5.91 6.21
CA ILE A 510 19.86 7.00 6.90
C ILE A 510 19.74 6.81 8.42
N PRO A 511 20.68 6.10 9.06
CA PRO A 511 20.64 5.91 10.51
C PRO A 511 20.81 7.26 11.24
N PRO A 512 20.01 7.57 12.27
CA PRO A 512 20.05 8.86 12.96
C PRO A 512 21.45 9.26 13.46
N ASN A 513 22.24 8.28 13.93
CA ASN A 513 23.58 8.49 14.48
C ASN A 513 24.69 8.59 13.41
N GLN A 514 24.40 8.28 12.14
CA GLN A 514 25.40 8.15 11.08
C GLN A 514 25.05 8.97 9.81
N LYS A 515 24.15 9.97 9.93
CA LYS A 515 23.65 10.80 8.82
C LYS A 515 24.75 11.31 7.86
N ILE A 516 25.86 11.82 8.40
CA ILE A 516 26.98 12.36 7.61
C ILE A 516 27.71 11.25 6.83
N GLN A 517 27.91 10.08 7.45
CA GLN A 517 28.57 8.94 6.80
C GLN A 517 27.68 8.34 5.71
N ALA A 518 26.38 8.16 6.00
CA ALA A 518 25.39 7.71 5.03
C ALA A 518 25.34 8.65 3.81
N ALA A 519 25.19 9.96 4.02
CA ALA A 519 25.20 10.95 2.94
C ALA A 519 26.50 10.91 2.11
N ARG A 520 27.66 10.68 2.73
CA ARG A 520 28.94 10.54 2.01
C ARG A 520 29.00 9.26 1.16
N GLN A 521 28.39 8.15 1.58
CA GLN A 521 28.30 6.94 0.76
C GLN A 521 27.26 7.09 -0.35
N HIS A 522 26.09 7.68 -0.06
CA HIS A 522 25.02 7.91 -1.04
C HIS A 522 25.46 8.81 -2.19
N ARG A 523 26.24 9.87 -1.90
CA ARG A 523 26.85 10.73 -2.92
C ARG A 523 27.76 10.00 -3.92
N LYS A 524 28.29 8.81 -3.61
CA LYS A 524 29.10 8.03 -4.57
C LYS A 524 28.27 7.43 -5.71
N PHE A 525 26.95 7.32 -5.53
CA PHE A 525 26.03 6.82 -6.56
C PHE A 525 25.31 7.95 -7.30
N ALA A 526 25.43 9.18 -6.83
CA ALA A 526 24.74 10.36 -7.35
C ALA A 526 25.16 10.67 -8.79
N VAL A 527 24.18 11.09 -9.59
CA VAL A 527 24.30 11.40 -11.02
C VAL A 527 23.73 12.80 -11.26
N GLU A 528 24.44 13.66 -12.00
CA GLU A 528 24.06 15.08 -12.21
C GLU A 528 22.73 15.21 -12.96
N GLU A 529 22.44 14.24 -13.84
CA GLU A 529 21.20 14.13 -14.62
C GLU A 529 19.98 13.75 -13.76
N GLY A 530 20.20 13.21 -12.54
CA GLY A 530 19.19 13.12 -11.49
C GLY A 530 18.94 11.74 -10.86
N ASP A 531 17.80 11.63 -10.18
CA ASP A 531 17.51 10.53 -9.24
C ASP A 531 17.28 9.18 -9.95
N HIS A 532 16.73 9.18 -11.18
CA HIS A 532 16.49 7.94 -11.93
C HIS A 532 17.78 7.20 -12.28
N LEU A 533 18.78 7.91 -12.80
CA LEU A 533 20.10 7.34 -13.13
C LEU A 533 20.91 7.04 -11.86
N THR A 534 20.72 7.83 -10.79
CA THR A 534 21.26 7.51 -9.46
C THR A 534 20.78 6.12 -8.99
N MET A 535 19.49 5.78 -9.19
CA MET A 535 18.96 4.45 -8.84
C MET A 535 19.46 3.33 -9.76
N LEU A 536 19.76 3.63 -11.04
CA LEU A 536 20.43 2.69 -11.94
C LEU A 536 21.83 2.35 -11.40
N ASN A 537 22.63 3.36 -11.07
CA ASN A 537 23.99 3.19 -10.52
C ASN A 537 24.00 2.37 -9.23
N VAL A 538 23.05 2.60 -8.31
CA VAL A 538 22.90 1.79 -7.09
C VAL A 538 22.66 0.30 -7.42
N TYR A 539 21.80 0.00 -8.40
CA TYR A 539 21.50 -1.37 -8.79
C TYR A 539 22.70 -2.06 -9.48
N GLU A 540 23.37 -1.36 -10.39
CA GLU A 540 24.53 -1.90 -11.11
C GLU A 540 25.70 -2.16 -10.17
N ALA A 541 25.99 -1.24 -9.24
CA ALA A 541 26.98 -1.46 -8.20
C ALA A 541 26.62 -2.65 -7.29
N PHE A 542 25.35 -2.80 -6.90
CA PHE A 542 24.88 -3.95 -6.13
C PHE A 542 25.08 -5.29 -6.85
N VAL A 543 24.79 -5.35 -8.15
CA VAL A 543 25.01 -6.56 -8.97
C VAL A 543 26.50 -6.83 -9.17
N LYS A 544 27.32 -5.78 -9.39
CA LYS A 544 28.78 -5.87 -9.53
C LYS A 544 29.46 -6.41 -8.27
N HIS A 545 28.96 -6.05 -7.08
CA HIS A 545 29.40 -6.59 -5.79
C HIS A 545 28.65 -7.88 -5.39
N SER A 546 28.32 -8.74 -6.37
CA SER A 546 27.72 -10.06 -6.20
C SER A 546 26.46 -10.10 -5.31
N LYS A 547 25.71 -9.00 -5.25
CA LYS A 547 24.54 -8.82 -4.39
C LYS A 547 24.85 -9.02 -2.89
N SER A 548 26.04 -8.63 -2.43
CA SER A 548 26.46 -8.82 -1.04
C SER A 548 25.62 -8.02 -0.03
N SER A 549 25.11 -8.71 1.00
CA SER A 549 24.44 -8.08 2.16
C SER A 549 25.38 -7.18 2.96
N GLN A 550 26.65 -7.58 3.12
CA GLN A 550 27.66 -6.78 3.82
C GLN A 550 27.92 -5.46 3.07
N TRP A 551 28.09 -5.51 1.76
CA TRP A 551 28.29 -4.32 0.93
C TRP A 551 27.11 -3.33 1.06
N CYS A 552 25.87 -3.83 1.10
CA CYS A 552 24.71 -2.99 1.37
C CYS A 552 24.76 -2.30 2.74
N GLN A 553 25.26 -2.98 3.78
CA GLN A 553 25.40 -2.38 5.11
C GLN A 553 26.46 -1.25 5.11
N GLU A 554 27.62 -1.49 4.51
CA GLU A 554 28.73 -0.52 4.39
C GLU A 554 28.33 0.73 3.58
N HIS A 555 27.46 0.57 2.59
CA HIS A 555 26.94 1.65 1.75
C HIS A 555 25.59 2.24 2.20
N PHE A 556 25.06 1.80 3.36
CA PHE A 556 23.77 2.25 3.90
C PHE A 556 22.59 2.08 2.94
N LEU A 557 22.49 0.88 2.37
CA LEU A 557 21.47 0.46 1.40
C LEU A 557 20.58 -0.65 1.95
N ASN A 558 19.31 -0.63 1.56
CA ASN A 558 18.32 -1.62 1.96
C ASN A 558 18.47 -2.92 1.14
N TYR A 559 19.26 -3.87 1.66
CA TYR A 559 19.50 -5.18 1.03
C TYR A 559 18.21 -5.91 0.63
N LYS A 560 17.20 -5.98 1.51
CA LYS A 560 15.91 -6.64 1.22
C LYS A 560 15.15 -5.91 0.11
N GLY A 561 15.25 -4.58 0.05
CA GLY A 561 14.72 -3.77 -1.04
C GLY A 561 15.38 -4.08 -2.39
N LEU A 562 16.71 -4.17 -2.42
CA LEU A 562 17.49 -4.44 -3.64
C LEU A 562 17.31 -5.88 -4.17
N ILE A 563 17.27 -6.88 -3.29
CA ILE A 563 16.91 -8.26 -3.68
C ILE A 563 15.50 -8.29 -4.29
N ARG A 564 14.54 -7.58 -3.69
CA ARG A 564 13.18 -7.47 -4.24
C ARG A 564 13.16 -6.70 -5.57
N ALA A 565 14.00 -5.68 -5.77
CA ALA A 565 14.17 -5.02 -7.05
C ALA A 565 14.61 -6.02 -8.15
N CYS A 566 15.53 -6.93 -7.83
CA CYS A 566 15.95 -8.00 -8.76
C CYS A 566 14.78 -8.91 -9.17
N VAL A 567 13.91 -9.29 -8.22
CA VAL A 567 12.71 -10.11 -8.48
C VAL A 567 11.71 -9.36 -9.37
N VAL A 568 11.42 -8.09 -9.05
CA VAL A 568 10.56 -7.23 -9.88
C VAL A 568 11.12 -7.10 -11.30
N ARG A 569 12.43 -6.87 -11.43
CA ARG A 569 13.13 -6.72 -12.71
C ARG A 569 13.02 -7.97 -13.58
N GLU A 570 13.25 -9.17 -13.05
CA GLU A 570 13.12 -10.40 -13.82
C GLU A 570 11.66 -10.70 -14.23
N GLN A 571 10.66 -10.28 -13.44
CA GLN A 571 9.26 -10.41 -13.84
C GLN A 571 8.85 -9.40 -14.93
N LEU A 572 9.29 -8.14 -14.84
CA LEU A 572 9.09 -7.15 -15.89
C LEU A 572 9.80 -7.56 -17.20
N LYS A 573 11.00 -8.13 -17.11
CA LYS A 573 11.75 -8.70 -18.23
C LYS A 573 10.97 -9.81 -18.95
N LYS A 574 10.29 -10.72 -18.22
CA LYS A 574 9.42 -11.75 -18.83
C LYS A 574 8.28 -11.12 -19.66
N LEU A 575 7.71 -10.00 -19.19
CA LEU A 575 6.69 -9.25 -19.94
C LEU A 575 7.28 -8.56 -21.17
N LEU A 576 8.44 -7.90 -21.07
CA LEU A 576 9.12 -7.28 -22.21
C LEU A 576 9.44 -8.32 -23.32
N VAL A 577 9.92 -9.51 -22.93
CA VAL A 577 10.16 -10.63 -23.87
C VAL A 577 8.85 -11.08 -24.51
N ARG A 578 7.76 -11.26 -23.74
CA ARG A 578 6.43 -11.60 -24.28
C ARG A 578 5.93 -10.56 -25.30
N PHE A 579 6.15 -9.28 -25.02
CA PHE A 579 5.75 -8.17 -25.89
C PHE A 579 6.74 -7.88 -27.04
N LYS A 580 7.82 -8.66 -27.15
CA LYS A 580 8.88 -8.55 -28.16
C LYS A 580 9.56 -7.18 -28.17
N VAL A 581 9.72 -6.54 -27.00
CA VAL A 581 10.48 -5.29 -26.88
C VAL A 581 11.98 -5.60 -27.08
N PRO A 582 12.69 -4.92 -28.02
CA PRO A 582 14.10 -5.17 -28.27
C PRO A 582 14.98 -5.01 -27.02
N LYS A 583 15.78 -6.03 -26.69
CA LYS A 583 16.74 -5.99 -25.59
C LYS A 583 18.02 -5.26 -26.02
N LYS A 584 18.01 -3.93 -25.97
CA LYS A 584 19.14 -3.04 -26.22
C LYS A 584 19.63 -2.36 -24.93
N SER A 585 20.87 -1.89 -24.93
CA SER A 585 21.49 -1.05 -23.89
C SER A 585 21.96 0.25 -24.54
N SER A 586 22.02 1.35 -23.77
CA SER A 586 22.60 2.63 -24.25
C SER A 586 24.12 2.71 -24.09
N GLU A 587 24.77 1.62 -23.66
CA GLU A 587 26.24 1.49 -23.53
C GLU A 587 26.91 2.58 -22.65
N GLY A 588 26.12 3.20 -21.77
CA GLY A 588 26.55 4.27 -20.85
C GLY A 588 26.10 5.68 -21.26
N ASP A 589 25.48 5.85 -22.43
CA ASP A 589 24.88 7.14 -22.82
C ASP A 589 23.58 7.41 -22.02
N PRO A 590 23.49 8.54 -21.28
CA PRO A 590 22.27 8.91 -20.56
C PRO A 590 21.16 9.45 -21.47
N ASP A 591 21.44 10.09 -22.61
CA ASP A 591 20.42 10.80 -23.41
C ASP A 591 19.26 9.90 -23.88
N PRO A 592 19.49 8.67 -24.40
CA PRO A 592 18.42 7.73 -24.73
C PRO A 592 17.58 7.32 -23.51
N VAL A 593 18.20 7.23 -22.32
CA VAL A 593 17.50 6.90 -21.07
C VAL A 593 16.60 8.08 -20.66
N LEU A 594 17.13 9.30 -20.68
CA LEU A 594 16.42 10.53 -20.32
C LEU A 594 15.22 10.80 -21.25
N ARG A 595 15.44 10.72 -22.58
CA ARG A 595 14.38 10.79 -23.60
C ARG A 595 13.30 9.73 -23.35
N CYS A 596 13.70 8.49 -23.04
CA CYS A 596 12.73 7.44 -22.74
C CYS A 596 11.92 7.72 -21.46
N ILE A 597 12.52 8.27 -20.40
CA ILE A 597 11.79 8.69 -19.19
C ILE A 597 10.76 9.76 -19.55
N VAL A 598 11.13 10.78 -20.35
CA VAL A 598 10.21 11.81 -20.84
C VAL A 598 9.04 11.18 -21.61
N SER A 599 9.26 10.17 -22.45
CA SER A 599 8.18 9.52 -23.23
C SER A 599 7.05 8.89 -22.36
N GLY A 600 7.34 8.55 -21.10
CA GLY A 600 6.34 8.08 -20.14
C GLY A 600 5.85 9.14 -19.16
N PHE A 601 6.74 10.05 -18.74
CA PHE A 601 6.49 11.03 -17.67
C PHE A 601 6.29 12.48 -18.17
N PHE A 602 6.11 12.70 -19.47
CA PHE A 602 5.92 14.04 -20.05
C PHE A 602 4.82 14.84 -19.32
N ALA A 603 3.73 14.21 -18.89
CA ALA A 603 2.64 14.87 -18.16
C ALA A 603 3.09 15.47 -16.80
N ASN A 604 4.11 14.89 -16.17
CA ASN A 604 4.69 15.31 -14.89
C ASN A 604 5.96 16.15 -15.11
N ALA A 605 5.84 17.25 -15.84
CA ALA A 605 6.96 18.14 -16.13
C ALA A 605 6.80 19.51 -15.44
N ALA A 606 7.93 20.05 -14.96
CA ALA A 606 8.01 21.35 -14.32
C ALA A 606 9.20 22.19 -14.83
N LYS A 607 9.06 23.50 -14.75
CA LYS A 607 10.04 24.49 -15.21
C LYS A 607 10.54 25.34 -14.04
N PHE A 608 11.84 25.62 -13.99
CA PHE A 608 12.39 26.58 -13.03
C PHE A 608 11.95 28.01 -13.35
N HIS A 609 11.38 28.69 -12.36
CA HIS A 609 10.84 30.05 -12.47
C HIS A 609 11.80 31.08 -11.84
N SER A 610 11.71 32.34 -12.27
CA SER A 610 12.57 33.42 -11.77
C SER A 610 12.43 33.72 -10.27
N THR A 611 11.36 33.23 -9.64
CA THR A 611 11.14 33.30 -8.18
C THR A 611 11.96 32.29 -7.38
N GLY A 612 12.75 31.42 -8.04
CA GLY A 612 13.55 30.38 -7.38
C GLY A 612 12.78 29.09 -7.05
N ALA A 613 11.51 29.00 -7.44
CA ALA A 613 10.67 27.80 -7.35
C ALA A 613 10.48 27.18 -8.73
N TYR A 614 10.02 25.93 -8.79
CA TYR A 614 9.54 25.30 -10.02
C TYR A 614 8.05 25.56 -10.21
N ARG A 615 7.56 25.48 -11.45
CA ARG A 615 6.12 25.52 -11.77
C ARG A 615 5.73 24.40 -12.75
N THR A 616 4.58 23.78 -12.54
CA THR A 616 4.05 22.78 -13.49
C THR A 616 3.74 23.42 -14.84
N ILE A 617 4.02 22.71 -15.95
CA ILE A 617 3.81 23.29 -17.29
C ILE A 617 2.31 23.44 -17.59
N ARG A 618 1.47 22.49 -17.14
CA ARG A 618 0.02 22.47 -17.38
C ARG A 618 -0.68 23.65 -16.69
N ASP A 619 -0.51 23.76 -15.37
CA ASP A 619 -1.36 24.59 -14.50
C ASP A 619 -0.62 25.71 -13.76
N ASP A 620 0.67 25.93 -14.04
CA ASP A 620 1.52 26.95 -13.41
C ASP A 620 1.61 26.84 -11.86
N HIS A 621 1.43 25.62 -11.33
CA HIS A 621 1.40 25.35 -9.89
C HIS A 621 2.81 25.30 -9.30
N GLU A 622 3.04 25.98 -8.17
CA GLU A 622 4.37 26.07 -7.56
C GLU A 622 4.81 24.77 -6.88
N LEU A 623 6.00 24.29 -7.25
CA LEU A 623 6.65 23.08 -6.76
C LEU A 623 8.11 23.37 -6.35
N HIS A 624 8.65 22.54 -5.47
CA HIS A 624 10.04 22.60 -4.99
C HIS A 624 10.70 21.23 -5.17
N ILE A 625 12.02 21.14 -5.36
CA ILE A 625 12.70 19.83 -5.35
C ILE A 625 12.79 19.31 -3.92
N HIS A 626 12.46 18.05 -3.67
CA HIS A 626 12.54 17.45 -2.34
C HIS A 626 14.00 17.38 -1.84
N PRO A 627 14.33 17.71 -0.58
CA PRO A 627 15.70 17.71 -0.06
C PRO A 627 16.46 16.36 -0.09
N SER A 628 15.78 15.26 -0.41
CA SER A 628 16.42 13.95 -0.63
C SER A 628 16.88 13.69 -2.06
N SER A 629 16.51 14.56 -3.01
CA SER A 629 16.93 14.44 -4.41
C SER A 629 18.38 14.88 -4.56
N VAL A 630 19.12 14.24 -5.48
CA VAL A 630 20.47 14.66 -5.86
C VAL A 630 20.46 16.11 -6.38
N LEU A 631 19.42 16.45 -7.15
CA LEU A 631 19.25 17.77 -7.77
C LEU A 631 18.92 18.90 -6.78
N TYR A 632 18.78 18.62 -5.48
CA TYR A 632 18.57 19.65 -4.46
C TYR A 632 19.86 20.44 -4.13
N ALA A 633 21.02 19.78 -4.20
CA ALA A 633 22.30 20.40 -3.86
C ALA A 633 23.02 21.01 -5.08
N GLU A 634 22.60 20.63 -6.28
CA GLU A 634 23.20 21.06 -7.54
C GLU A 634 22.58 22.35 -8.09
N LYS A 635 23.19 22.88 -9.16
CA LYS A 635 22.64 24.03 -9.89
C LYS A 635 21.26 23.65 -10.45
N PRO A 636 20.17 24.39 -10.12
CA PRO A 636 18.82 23.97 -10.48
C PRO A 636 18.63 23.87 -12.00
N PRO A 637 18.31 22.68 -12.55
CA PRO A 637 18.05 22.50 -13.97
C PRO A 637 16.81 23.32 -14.42
N ARG A 638 16.84 23.82 -15.66
CA ARG A 638 15.75 24.68 -16.16
C ARG A 638 14.42 23.97 -16.32
N TRP A 639 14.44 22.66 -16.59
CA TRP A 639 13.28 21.81 -16.77
C TRP A 639 13.55 20.46 -16.13
N VAL A 640 12.51 19.88 -15.53
CA VAL A 640 12.57 18.57 -14.88
C VAL A 640 11.31 17.76 -15.14
N VAL A 641 11.45 16.44 -15.09
CA VAL A 641 10.34 15.49 -14.90
C VAL A 641 10.41 14.87 -13.49
N TYR A 642 9.27 14.47 -12.95
CA TYR A 642 9.15 13.90 -11.59
C TYR A 642 8.13 12.76 -11.52
N ASN A 643 8.29 11.85 -10.56
CA ASN A 643 7.38 10.71 -10.40
C ASN A 643 6.19 11.04 -9.49
N GLU A 644 6.47 11.64 -8.33
CA GLU A 644 5.48 11.88 -7.28
C GLU A 644 5.64 13.30 -6.70
N VAL A 645 4.57 13.81 -6.08
CA VAL A 645 4.58 15.07 -5.32
C VAL A 645 4.15 14.79 -3.89
N ILE A 646 4.90 15.29 -2.91
CA ILE A 646 4.54 15.22 -1.49
C ILE A 646 4.23 16.63 -0.99
N GLN A 647 3.14 16.77 -0.23
CA GLN A 647 2.79 18.01 0.45
C GLN A 647 3.25 17.93 1.92
N THR A 648 4.07 18.91 2.33
CA THR A 648 4.36 19.17 3.75
C THR A 648 3.99 20.63 4.04
N ALA A 649 4.96 21.52 4.31
CA ALA A 649 4.75 22.96 4.31
C ALA A 649 4.68 23.54 2.89
N LYS A 650 5.27 22.84 1.91
CA LYS A 650 5.24 23.14 0.47
C LYS A 650 4.99 21.86 -0.31
N TYR A 651 4.73 21.99 -1.61
CA TYR A 651 4.69 20.85 -2.53
C TYR A 651 6.11 20.54 -3.03
N TYR A 652 6.54 19.30 -2.82
CA TYR A 652 7.87 18.81 -3.14
C TYR A 652 7.83 17.69 -4.18
N MET A 653 8.52 17.87 -5.30
CA MET A 653 8.74 16.86 -6.33
C MET A 653 9.74 15.82 -5.86
N ARG A 654 9.45 14.54 -6.12
CA ARG A 654 10.32 13.42 -5.82
C ARG A 654 10.70 12.63 -7.07
N ASP A 655 11.87 12.01 -6.97
CA ASP A 655 12.51 11.20 -8.00
C ASP A 655 12.61 12.01 -9.30
N VAL A 656 13.42 13.06 -9.22
CA VAL A 656 13.48 14.16 -10.18
C VAL A 656 14.64 13.94 -11.15
N THR A 657 14.40 14.24 -12.43
CA THR A 657 15.40 14.12 -13.51
C THR A 657 15.42 15.38 -14.36
N ALA A 658 16.61 15.87 -14.67
CA ALA A 658 16.83 17.02 -15.55
C ALA A 658 16.53 16.66 -17.00
N VAL A 659 15.86 17.57 -17.73
CA VAL A 659 15.45 17.35 -19.13
C VAL A 659 15.57 18.61 -19.97
N GLU A 660 15.55 18.46 -21.28
CA GLU A 660 15.40 19.59 -22.21
C GLU A 660 13.92 19.85 -22.60
N SER A 661 13.59 21.12 -22.88
CA SER A 661 12.26 21.49 -23.38
C SER A 661 11.97 21.03 -24.81
N SER A 662 13.03 20.80 -25.60
CA SER A 662 12.98 20.20 -26.94
C SER A 662 12.30 18.82 -26.89
N TRP A 663 12.72 17.95 -25.96
CA TRP A 663 12.23 16.58 -25.86
C TRP A 663 10.75 16.49 -25.50
N LEU A 664 10.22 17.43 -24.70
CA LEU A 664 8.78 17.50 -24.40
C LEU A 664 7.94 17.79 -25.65
N LEU A 665 8.43 18.67 -26.53
CA LEU A 665 7.78 18.99 -27.81
C LEU A 665 7.95 17.87 -28.85
N GLU A 666 9.12 17.23 -28.88
CA GLU A 666 9.44 16.12 -29.79
C GLU A 666 8.65 14.84 -29.47
N LEU A 667 8.55 14.49 -28.19
CA LEU A 667 8.01 13.20 -27.73
C LEU A 667 6.52 13.25 -27.36
N ALA A 668 5.96 14.44 -27.11
CA ALA A 668 4.54 14.63 -26.83
C ALA A 668 3.94 15.87 -27.55
N PRO A 669 4.05 15.98 -28.89
CA PRO A 669 3.56 17.14 -29.66
C PRO A 669 2.03 17.30 -29.63
N HIS A 670 1.29 16.23 -29.29
CA HIS A 670 -0.15 16.25 -29.04
C HIS A 670 -0.52 16.86 -27.68
N PHE A 671 0.41 16.86 -26.72
CA PHE A 671 0.22 17.39 -25.37
C PHE A 671 0.85 18.77 -25.19
N TYR A 672 1.98 19.03 -25.85
CA TYR A 672 2.71 20.30 -25.79
C TYR A 672 2.72 21.04 -27.12
N GLN A 673 2.38 22.33 -27.06
CA GLN A 673 2.49 23.26 -28.19
C GLN A 673 3.36 24.45 -27.79
N GLN A 674 4.26 24.87 -28.69
CA GLN A 674 5.05 26.08 -28.49
C GLN A 674 4.19 27.32 -28.75
N GLY A 675 4.21 28.29 -27.82
CA GLY A 675 3.42 29.52 -27.93
C GLY A 675 4.04 30.67 -27.13
N THR A 676 3.80 31.90 -27.58
CA THR A 676 4.18 33.11 -26.84
C THR A 676 3.28 33.32 -25.63
N HIS A 677 3.78 33.96 -24.57
CA HIS A 677 3.01 34.21 -23.34
C HIS A 677 1.66 34.94 -23.58
N LEU A 678 1.60 35.81 -24.59
CA LEU A 678 0.37 36.48 -25.04
C LEU A 678 -0.62 35.49 -25.68
N SER A 679 -0.15 34.64 -26.59
CA SER A 679 -0.99 33.60 -27.22
C SER A 679 -1.51 32.57 -26.22
N LEU A 680 -0.72 32.24 -25.18
CA LEU A 680 -1.11 31.32 -24.11
C LEU A 680 -2.15 31.92 -23.16
N LYS A 681 -2.01 33.21 -22.78
CA LYS A 681 -3.07 33.92 -22.04
C LYS A 681 -4.38 34.00 -22.84
N ALA A 682 -4.30 34.31 -24.14
CA ALA A 682 -5.47 34.38 -25.01
C ALA A 682 -6.16 33.02 -25.23
N LYS A 683 -5.40 31.90 -25.27
CA LYS A 683 -5.98 30.55 -25.28
C LYS A 683 -6.63 30.18 -23.95
N ARG A 684 -5.98 30.44 -22.81
CA ARG A 684 -6.54 30.14 -21.47
C ARG A 684 -7.85 30.89 -21.21
N ALA A 685 -7.90 32.18 -21.51
CA ALA A 685 -9.14 32.99 -21.36
C ALA A 685 -10.34 32.45 -22.16
N LYS A 686 -10.11 31.80 -23.33
CA LYS A 686 -11.17 31.17 -24.12
C LYS A 686 -11.65 29.81 -23.60
N VAL A 687 -10.95 29.22 -22.64
CA VAL A 687 -11.32 27.93 -22.01
C VAL A 687 -12.09 28.16 -20.71
N ASP A 688 -11.87 29.28 -20.02
CA ASP A 688 -12.63 29.64 -18.82
C ASP A 688 -14.03 30.24 -19.14
N ASP A 689 -14.29 30.63 -20.39
CA ASP A 689 -15.58 31.18 -20.89
C ASP A 689 -16.55 30.09 -21.47
N HIS A 690 -16.21 28.80 -21.35
CA HIS A 690 -16.97 27.66 -21.90
C HIS A 690 -17.13 26.51 -20.89
#